data_AF-A0AAW6JU38-F1
#
_entry.id   AF-A0AAW6JU38-F1
#
_cell.length_a   1.000
_cell.length_b   1.000
_cell.length_c   1.000
_cell.angle_alpha   90.00
_cell.angle_beta   90.00
_cell.angle_gamma   90.00
#
_symmetry.space_group_name_H-M   'P 1'
#
loop_
_entity.id
_entity.type
_entity.pdbx_description
1 polymer ?
#
loop_
_entity_poly.entity_id
_entity_poly.type
_entity_poly.pdbx_seq_one_letter_code
_entity_poly.pdbx_strand_id
1 'polypeptide(L)'
;MKNTRNRLTYILTSVGEKKIVNTLAKEYINPRNRIKWIQMQLKHNSLTISRDTIHKMLTKQRVEEYVIKSVFEALKLSYESNIDSVPASKETSVTDSCHQDFFPVENKGANFFGRDDDLKKLNTLFNQHQKMIVIQAPGGTGKTTLAKQYLDNHGFDLVLSLEMARETENITSIESIVEEWLKQYFQEEPGREFGITLIRLKKHLQNRRVGILIDNLEPALNKHGKFIQNHSRYLELLKILADATVQSFTIITSRECLFDDQIDVIYHYYLSRLSGSAWQEFFAFHEVEIDISLLEEMHIKYGGNAKAMHILLGSIKTNYEGDATAYWQENCTLVERGLKNLVVNQFERLQSLNPNAYKLLCRLGCYRYQDILQVTEDALLALLWDIPNHQWCIYIIRTLRNLRLVEFVNGKYWLHPVIREESIKRLKSSQEWEEVNRKAAEFWRGSVKNIRTSEDTKKAFEAYYHYECIHDFENAGYVLIERRNNSFSPDETLAISYHRAVGCVQIMSILDFIMKNIKSQYIIASIYSIKGVINMLLGDINIAINYDNKSLALANSLLDGFENNKIDTKYDDIILLILKNKIYLSMCYVDRWELEAGLNILELTKSWLATIMGKVSPSLNLKIKRYQIHISMQLAVIYSYLNLEKTSVVNKFFTKRLSYGFLAQVLAERLSYVVAHIPHPPVSQSVISDF
;
A
#
# COMPACT_ATOMS: atom_id res chain seq x y z
N MET A 1 45.66 -0.50 60.13
CA MET A 1 44.67 -1.51 59.68
C MET A 1 43.36 -0.83 59.29
N LYS A 2 43.04 -0.74 57.99
CA LYS A 2 41.69 -0.51 57.47
C LYS A 2 41.45 -1.55 56.38
N ASN A 3 40.56 -2.50 56.68
CA ASN A 3 40.25 -3.69 55.88
C ASN A 3 39.81 -3.34 54.46
N THR A 4 40.60 -3.73 53.46
CA THR A 4 40.11 -4.04 52.10
C THR A 4 39.27 -5.31 52.18
N ARG A 5 37.98 -5.18 52.54
CA ARG A 5 37.02 -6.27 52.36
C ARG A 5 36.86 -6.50 50.86
N ASN A 6 37.40 -7.61 50.35
CA ASN A 6 36.94 -8.23 49.09
C ASN A 6 35.43 -8.47 49.22
N ARG A 7 34.61 -7.53 48.74
CA ARG A 7 33.16 -7.72 48.69
C ARG A 7 32.85 -8.57 47.47
N LEU A 8 32.41 -9.81 47.72
CA LEU A 8 31.92 -10.72 46.68
C LEU A 8 30.77 -10.03 45.93
N THR A 9 30.95 -9.83 44.63
CA THR A 9 29.92 -9.28 43.74
C THR A 9 29.20 -10.39 42.99
N TYR A 10 27.94 -10.18 42.71
CA TYR A 10 27.01 -11.12 42.10
C TYR A 10 26.38 -10.51 40.85
N ILE A 11 25.91 -11.38 39.96
CA ILE A 11 25.15 -11.01 38.76
C ILE A 11 23.75 -11.60 38.88
N LEU A 12 22.73 -10.81 38.54
CA LEU A 12 21.34 -11.26 38.44
C LEU A 12 21.21 -12.25 37.29
N THR A 13 20.73 -13.47 37.57
CA THR A 13 20.53 -14.47 36.52
C THR A 13 19.30 -14.13 35.66
N SER A 14 19.20 -14.76 34.50
CA SER A 14 18.00 -14.67 33.65
C SER A 14 16.73 -15.18 34.36
N VAL A 15 16.86 -16.13 35.29
CA VAL A 15 15.75 -16.64 36.11
C VAL A 15 15.28 -15.56 37.09
N GLY A 16 16.22 -14.93 37.80
CA GLY A 16 15.91 -13.84 38.73
C GLY A 16 15.33 -12.60 38.03
N GLU A 17 15.87 -12.24 36.87
CA GLU A 17 15.33 -11.16 36.04
C GLU A 17 13.88 -11.44 35.63
N LYS A 18 13.57 -12.66 35.18
CA LYS A 18 12.22 -13.05 34.78
C LYS A 18 11.22 -12.94 35.93
N LYS A 19 11.61 -13.30 37.16
CA LYS A 19 10.76 -13.10 38.36
C LYS A 19 10.43 -11.62 38.56
N ILE A 20 11.43 -10.74 38.48
CA ILE A 20 11.25 -9.28 38.64
C ILE A 20 10.35 -8.71 37.54
N VAL A 21 10.63 -9.03 36.27
CA VAL A 21 9.87 -8.50 35.12
C VAL A 21 8.42 -8.95 35.16
N ASN A 22 8.15 -10.22 35.51
CA ASN A 22 6.80 -10.74 35.64
C ASN A 22 6.01 -10.03 36.74
N THR A 23 6.65 -9.72 37.88
CA THR A 23 6.00 -8.97 38.96
C THR A 23 5.70 -7.54 38.55
N LEU A 24 6.63 -6.86 37.87
CA LEU A 24 6.40 -5.49 37.37
C LEU A 24 5.27 -5.43 36.33
N ALA A 25 5.16 -6.48 35.48
CA ALA A 25 4.09 -6.60 34.51
C ALA A 25 2.72 -6.84 35.18
N LYS A 26 2.67 -7.67 36.25
CA LYS A 26 1.45 -7.90 37.04
C LYS A 26 0.95 -6.64 37.75
N GLU A 27 1.87 -5.77 38.17
CA GLU A 27 1.58 -4.48 38.80
C GLU A 27 1.33 -3.34 37.77
N TYR A 28 1.18 -3.67 36.48
CA TYR A 28 0.94 -2.73 35.37
C TYR A 28 1.96 -1.58 35.30
N ILE A 29 3.22 -1.83 35.68
CA ILE A 29 4.27 -0.81 35.70
C ILE A 29 4.84 -0.59 34.30
N ASN A 30 4.78 0.67 33.83
CA ASN A 30 5.37 1.07 32.55
C ASN A 30 6.89 0.76 32.54
N PRO A 31 7.43 0.09 31.50
CA PRO A 31 8.86 -0.23 31.39
C PRO A 31 9.81 0.96 31.55
N ARG A 32 9.38 2.16 31.12
CA ARG A 32 10.16 3.41 31.27
C ARG A 32 10.33 3.87 32.72
N ASN A 33 9.45 3.42 33.64
CA ASN A 33 9.42 3.86 35.03
C ASN A 33 9.87 2.79 36.04
N ARG A 34 10.27 1.59 35.59
CA ARG A 34 10.60 0.45 36.48
C ARG A 34 11.66 0.76 37.55
N ILE A 35 12.72 1.48 37.19
CA ILE A 35 13.81 1.82 38.13
C ILE A 35 13.32 2.79 39.20
N LYS A 36 12.56 3.82 38.79
CA LYS A 36 11.98 4.80 39.72
C LYS A 36 11.00 4.14 40.67
N TRP A 37 10.21 3.18 40.18
CA TRP A 37 9.23 2.46 40.97
C TRP A 37 9.88 1.48 41.96
N ILE A 38 10.85 0.66 41.53
CA ILE A 38 11.62 -0.22 42.42
C ILE A 38 12.31 0.59 43.52
N GLN A 39 12.89 1.75 43.17
CA GLN A 39 13.49 2.64 44.15
C GLN A 39 12.48 3.16 45.18
N MET A 40 11.23 3.40 44.78
CA MET A 40 10.16 3.81 45.68
C MET A 40 9.81 2.68 46.66
N GLN A 41 9.71 1.43 46.19
CA GLN A 41 9.47 0.27 47.05
C GLN A 41 10.61 0.03 48.04
N LEU A 42 11.86 0.20 47.60
CA LEU A 42 13.02 0.10 48.49
C LEU A 42 12.99 1.18 49.58
N LYS A 43 12.57 2.41 49.26
CA LYS A 43 12.36 3.48 50.25
C LYS A 43 11.26 3.13 51.27
N HIS A 44 10.17 2.50 50.83
CA HIS A 44 9.13 2.01 51.75
C HIS A 44 9.66 0.97 52.74
N ASN A 45 10.68 0.19 52.34
CA ASN A 45 11.36 -0.78 53.20
C ASN A 45 12.57 -0.19 53.95
N SER A 46 12.69 1.14 54.06
CA SER A 46 13.81 1.85 54.71
C SER A 46 15.20 1.55 54.11
N LEU A 47 15.26 1.14 52.84
CA LEU A 47 16.49 0.83 52.11
C LEU A 47 16.78 1.90 51.06
N THR A 48 17.95 2.54 51.14
CA THR A 48 18.42 3.54 50.17
C THR A 48 19.40 2.92 49.19
N ILE A 49 18.89 2.47 48.03
CA ILE A 49 19.71 2.03 46.89
C ILE A 49 19.58 3.06 45.76
N SER A 50 20.71 3.44 45.15
CA SER A 50 20.73 4.42 44.06
C SER A 50 20.07 3.87 42.79
N ARG A 51 19.54 4.77 41.93
CA ARG A 51 18.96 4.36 40.63
C ARG A 51 20.00 3.67 39.76
N ASP A 52 21.23 4.15 39.80
CA ASP A 52 22.35 3.59 39.04
C ASP A 52 22.67 2.16 39.51
N THR A 53 22.63 1.89 40.81
CA THR A 53 22.87 0.54 41.34
C THR A 53 21.74 -0.42 40.94
N ILE A 54 20.48 0.03 40.94
CA ILE A 54 19.33 -0.76 40.44
C ILE A 54 19.45 -0.98 38.93
N HIS A 55 19.87 0.05 38.18
CA HIS A 55 20.11 -0.04 36.75
C HIS A 55 21.18 -1.09 36.45
N LYS A 56 22.34 -1.01 37.10
CA LYS A 56 23.44 -1.99 37.00
C LYS A 56 22.97 -3.41 37.25
N MET A 57 22.16 -3.62 38.29
CA MET A 57 21.57 -4.93 38.59
C MET A 57 20.68 -5.44 37.46
N LEU A 58 19.74 -4.62 36.97
CA LEU A 58 18.79 -5.01 35.91
C LEU A 58 19.47 -5.19 34.56
N THR A 59 20.63 -4.57 34.33
CA THR A 59 21.46 -4.77 33.14
C THR A 59 22.52 -5.88 33.33
N LYS A 60 22.35 -6.76 34.34
CA LYS A 60 23.23 -7.91 34.64
C LYS A 60 24.69 -7.53 34.89
N GLN A 61 24.95 -6.32 35.39
CA GLN A 61 26.27 -5.92 35.85
C GLN A 61 26.53 -6.37 37.29
N ARG A 62 27.81 -6.39 37.68
CA ARG A 62 28.26 -6.81 39.01
C ARG A 62 27.73 -5.85 40.08
N VAL A 63 26.96 -6.38 41.03
CA VAL A 63 26.48 -5.66 42.22
C VAL A 63 26.73 -6.50 43.47
N GLU A 64 26.69 -5.88 44.65
CA GLU A 64 26.75 -6.65 45.90
C GLU A 64 25.47 -7.48 46.08
N GLU A 65 25.58 -8.71 46.61
CA GLU A 65 24.44 -9.63 46.71
C GLU A 65 23.24 -9.03 47.46
N TYR A 66 23.52 -8.20 48.47
CA TYR A 66 22.48 -7.55 49.27
C TYR A 66 21.57 -6.67 48.39
N VAL A 67 22.08 -6.07 47.30
CA VAL A 67 21.28 -5.25 46.38
C VAL A 67 20.20 -6.10 45.72
N ILE A 68 20.56 -7.30 45.26
CA ILE A 68 19.63 -8.23 44.62
C ILE A 68 18.60 -8.71 45.64
N LYS A 69 19.06 -9.11 46.83
CA LYS A 69 18.18 -9.53 47.94
C LYS A 69 17.17 -8.44 48.32
N SER A 70 17.64 -7.20 48.49
CA SER A 70 16.79 -6.06 48.83
C SER A 70 15.74 -5.76 47.76
N VAL A 71 16.07 -5.91 46.48
CA VAL A 71 15.07 -5.73 45.40
C VAL A 71 14.04 -6.86 45.43
N PHE A 72 14.45 -8.12 45.62
CA PHE A 72 13.52 -9.23 45.73
C PHE A 72 12.57 -9.07 46.93
N GLU A 73 13.10 -8.66 48.08
CA GLU A 73 12.31 -8.38 49.28
C GLU A 73 11.33 -7.22 49.07
N ALA A 74 11.78 -6.12 48.45
CA ALA A 74 10.91 -4.98 48.11
C ALA A 74 9.79 -5.35 47.13
N LEU A 75 9.99 -6.37 46.31
CA LEU A 75 9.01 -6.89 45.36
C LEU A 75 8.21 -8.08 45.91
N LYS A 76 8.39 -8.45 47.18
CA LYS A 76 7.77 -9.62 47.83
C LYS A 76 8.01 -10.92 47.05
N LEU A 77 9.20 -11.07 46.47
CA LEU A 77 9.64 -12.25 45.73
C LEU A 77 10.49 -13.16 46.62
N SER A 78 10.38 -14.48 46.43
CA SER A 78 11.32 -15.43 47.03
C SER A 78 12.69 -15.35 46.32
N TYR A 79 13.74 -15.18 47.11
CA TYR A 79 15.12 -15.13 46.62
C TYR A 79 15.86 -16.45 46.93
N GLU A 80 16.45 -17.05 45.90
CA GLU A 80 17.26 -18.26 46.00
C GLU A 80 18.69 -18.01 45.48
N SER A 81 19.69 -18.16 46.35
CA SER A 81 21.11 -18.01 45.98
C SER A 81 21.52 -19.08 44.98
N ASN A 82 22.35 -18.72 43.99
CA ASN A 82 22.78 -19.54 42.84
C ASN A 82 21.68 -19.84 41.80
N ILE A 83 20.43 -19.44 42.06
CA ILE A 83 19.32 -19.53 41.09
C ILE A 83 18.97 -18.14 40.59
N ASP A 84 18.75 -17.18 41.48
CA ASP A 84 18.38 -15.80 41.15
C ASP A 84 19.60 -14.88 41.00
N SER A 85 20.73 -15.23 41.64
CA SER A 85 22.01 -14.55 41.46
C SER A 85 23.17 -15.55 41.53
N VAL A 86 24.27 -15.25 40.84
CA VAL A 86 25.50 -16.07 40.85
C VAL A 86 26.72 -15.25 41.23
N PRO A 87 27.70 -15.82 41.98
CA PRO A 87 28.95 -15.15 42.29
C PRO A 87 29.74 -14.85 41.02
N ALA A 88 30.19 -13.61 40.84
CA ALA A 88 30.92 -13.19 39.63
C ALA A 88 32.33 -13.81 39.50
N SER A 89 32.76 -14.68 40.43
CA SER A 89 34.10 -15.27 40.52
C SER A 89 34.14 -16.79 40.27
N LYS A 90 33.07 -17.42 39.75
CA LYS A 90 33.08 -18.82 39.29
C LYS A 90 32.51 -18.96 37.88
N GLU A 91 33.32 -18.60 36.89
CA GLU A 91 33.31 -19.23 35.58
C GLU A 91 34.69 -19.86 35.36
N THR A 92 34.84 -21.11 35.81
CA THR A 92 35.82 -22.05 35.25
C THR A 92 35.31 -23.47 35.48
N SER A 93 35.03 -24.13 34.34
CA SER A 93 34.97 -25.58 34.08
C SER A 93 34.04 -26.47 34.92
N VAL A 94 32.86 -26.78 34.35
CA VAL A 94 32.45 -28.17 34.07
C VAL A 94 31.85 -28.19 32.66
N THR A 95 32.49 -28.95 31.78
CA THR A 95 32.09 -29.25 30.39
C THR A 95 30.89 -30.19 30.37
N ASP A 96 29.82 -29.84 29.63
CA ASP A 96 29.46 -30.54 28.39
C ASP A 96 28.23 -29.93 27.68
N SER A 97 28.45 -29.66 26.39
CA SER A 97 27.49 -29.36 25.32
C SER A 97 26.80 -27.98 25.27
N CYS A 98 26.84 -27.40 24.07
CA CYS A 98 26.28 -26.12 23.60
C CYS A 98 27.06 -24.83 23.96
N HIS A 99 28.27 -24.71 23.41
CA HIS A 99 28.89 -23.39 23.21
C HIS A 99 28.12 -22.59 22.15
N GLN A 100 27.20 -21.73 22.61
CA GLN A 100 26.83 -20.50 21.93
C GLN A 100 27.63 -19.37 22.59
N ASP A 101 28.84 -19.12 22.10
CA ASP A 101 29.53 -17.88 22.41
C ASP A 101 28.84 -16.76 21.62
N PHE A 102 27.89 -16.10 22.28
CA PHE A 102 27.38 -14.80 21.85
C PHE A 102 28.54 -13.80 21.98
N PHE A 103 29.20 -13.48 20.87
CA PHE A 103 29.98 -12.25 20.81
C PHE A 103 29.00 -11.08 20.92
N PRO A 104 29.09 -10.23 21.97
CA PRO A 104 28.34 -8.99 21.97
C PRO A 104 28.91 -8.12 20.85
N VAL A 105 28.04 -7.72 19.91
CA VAL A 105 28.37 -6.77 18.84
C VAL A 105 28.59 -5.40 19.49
N GLU A 106 29.75 -5.19 20.12
CA GLU A 106 30.08 -3.95 20.84
C GLU A 106 30.63 -2.83 19.95
N ASN A 107 30.80 -3.08 18.65
CA ASN A 107 31.25 -2.08 17.68
C ASN A 107 30.14 -1.72 16.68
N LYS A 108 28.98 -1.25 17.15
CA LYS A 108 28.06 -0.52 16.26
C LYS A 108 28.79 0.73 15.77
N GLY A 109 29.14 0.78 14.48
CA GLY A 109 29.67 2.00 13.89
C GLY A 109 28.70 3.16 14.20
N ALA A 110 29.22 4.37 14.42
CA ALA A 110 28.46 5.52 14.92
C ALA A 110 27.18 5.87 14.15
N ASN A 111 26.97 5.27 12.97
CA ASN A 111 25.82 5.49 12.08
C ASN A 111 24.99 4.23 11.75
N PHE A 112 24.98 3.21 12.61
CA PHE A 112 24.26 1.95 12.37
C PHE A 112 23.02 1.78 13.27
N PHE A 113 21.81 2.00 12.71
CA PHE A 113 20.54 2.04 13.45
C PHE A 113 19.49 1.07 12.92
N GLY A 114 18.65 0.52 13.82
CA GLY A 114 17.45 -0.23 13.45
C GLY A 114 17.65 -1.58 12.77
N ARG A 115 18.83 -2.20 12.91
CA ARG A 115 19.22 -3.43 12.20
C ARG A 115 19.52 -4.63 13.11
N ASP A 116 19.12 -4.56 14.38
CA ASP A 116 19.43 -5.60 15.36
C ASP A 116 18.81 -6.95 15.00
N ASP A 117 17.58 -6.96 14.51
CA ASP A 117 16.91 -8.20 14.10
C ASP A 117 17.50 -8.78 12.81
N ASP A 118 17.97 -7.92 11.91
CA ASP A 118 18.65 -8.36 10.70
C ASP A 118 20.00 -9.02 11.02
N LEU A 119 20.76 -8.45 11.96
CA LEU A 119 21.98 -9.07 12.48
C LEU A 119 21.71 -10.42 13.16
N LYS A 120 20.70 -10.49 14.05
CA LYS A 120 20.31 -11.77 14.68
C LYS A 120 19.94 -12.82 13.64
N LYS A 121 19.28 -12.41 12.55
CA LYS A 121 18.89 -13.33 11.49
C LYS A 121 20.10 -13.83 10.71
N LEU A 122 21.06 -12.96 10.39
CA LEU A 122 22.33 -13.37 9.78
C LEU A 122 23.10 -14.34 10.69
N ASN A 123 23.18 -14.10 12.00
CA ASN A 123 23.79 -15.04 12.96
C ASN A 123 23.09 -16.40 12.91
N THR A 124 21.76 -16.39 12.85
CA THR A 124 20.97 -17.63 12.78
C THR A 124 21.32 -18.41 11.51
N LEU A 125 21.41 -17.75 10.36
CA LEU A 125 21.76 -18.38 9.08
C LEU A 125 23.20 -18.91 9.09
N PHE A 126 24.14 -18.15 9.64
CA PHE A 126 25.52 -18.59 9.84
C PHE A 126 25.60 -19.85 10.71
N ASN A 127 24.90 -19.87 11.85
CA ASN A 127 24.84 -21.03 12.75
C ASN A 127 24.13 -22.25 12.14
N GLN A 128 23.26 -22.02 11.16
CA GLN A 128 22.65 -23.07 10.33
C GLN A 128 23.57 -23.58 9.22
N HIS A 129 24.86 -23.21 9.26
CA HIS A 129 25.88 -23.60 8.29
C HIS A 129 25.60 -23.11 6.86
N GLN A 130 24.80 -22.05 6.72
CA GLN A 130 24.64 -21.39 5.43
C GLN A 130 25.97 -20.75 5.03
N LYS A 131 26.57 -21.20 3.93
CA LYS A 131 27.88 -20.68 3.46
C LYS A 131 27.76 -19.38 2.69
N MET A 132 26.65 -19.19 1.99
CA MET A 132 26.45 -18.08 1.08
C MET A 132 25.07 -17.44 1.29
N ILE A 133 25.09 -16.14 1.56
CA ILE A 133 23.87 -15.34 1.75
C ILE A 133 23.87 -14.18 0.77
N VAL A 134 22.81 -14.08 -0.04
CA VAL A 134 22.53 -12.90 -0.86
C VAL A 134 21.60 -11.99 -0.07
N ILE A 135 22.12 -10.86 0.41
CA ILE A 135 21.31 -9.77 0.96
C ILE A 135 20.68 -9.03 -0.22
N GLN A 136 19.35 -9.15 -0.35
CA GLN A 136 18.59 -8.58 -1.45
C GLN A 136 17.65 -7.46 -0.97
N ALA A 137 17.75 -6.29 -1.62
CA ALA A 137 16.86 -5.15 -1.39
C ALA A 137 17.09 -4.04 -2.43
N PRO A 138 16.15 -3.07 -2.56
CA PRO A 138 16.32 -1.88 -3.39
C PRO A 138 17.60 -1.07 -3.09
N GLY A 139 17.91 -0.13 -3.98
CA GLY A 139 19.03 0.79 -3.81
C GLY A 139 18.87 1.65 -2.55
N GLY A 140 19.96 1.86 -1.80
CA GLY A 140 19.96 2.74 -0.63
C GLY A 140 19.38 2.14 0.66
N THR A 141 18.91 0.89 0.68
CA THR A 141 18.35 0.26 1.90
C THR A 141 19.40 -0.07 2.99
N GLY A 142 20.69 -0.03 2.67
CA GLY A 142 21.78 -0.31 3.64
C GLY A 142 22.36 -1.73 3.58
N LYS A 143 22.23 -2.43 2.44
CA LYS A 143 22.76 -3.81 2.27
C LYS A 143 24.26 -3.91 2.54
N THR A 144 25.05 -3.08 1.87
CA THR A 144 26.51 -3.02 2.01
C THR A 144 26.91 -2.69 3.44
N THR A 145 26.22 -1.72 4.06
CA THR A 145 26.45 -1.34 5.46
C THR A 145 26.18 -2.51 6.41
N LEU A 146 25.07 -3.22 6.26
CA LEU A 146 24.76 -4.41 7.06
C LEU A 146 25.79 -5.52 6.85
N ALA A 147 26.18 -5.78 5.60
CA ALA A 147 27.15 -6.83 5.27
C ALA A 147 28.53 -6.54 5.88
N LYS A 148 29.06 -5.32 5.71
CA LYS A 148 30.33 -4.88 6.31
C LYS A 148 30.26 -4.95 7.84
N GLN A 149 29.23 -4.35 8.43
CA GLN A 149 28.99 -4.37 9.88
C GLN A 149 28.94 -5.80 10.45
N TYR A 150 28.33 -6.74 9.73
CA TYR A 150 28.28 -8.13 10.16
C TYR A 150 29.68 -8.78 10.11
N LEU A 151 30.34 -8.73 8.95
CA LEU A 151 31.64 -9.39 8.74
C LEU A 151 32.73 -8.84 9.66
N ASP A 152 32.77 -7.53 9.86
CA ASP A 152 33.78 -6.87 10.70
C ASP A 152 33.65 -7.26 12.18
N ASN A 153 32.45 -7.64 12.63
CA ASN A 153 32.16 -7.93 14.04
C ASN A 153 31.94 -9.42 14.35
N HIS A 154 32.09 -10.33 13.37
CA HIS A 154 31.83 -11.77 13.54
C HIS A 154 33.06 -12.64 13.78
N GLY A 155 34.22 -12.01 14.06
CA GLY A 155 35.43 -12.75 14.45
C GLY A 155 36.05 -13.58 13.33
N PHE A 156 35.96 -13.11 12.08
CA PHE A 156 36.73 -13.69 10.98
C PHE A 156 38.20 -13.29 11.09
N ASP A 157 39.11 -14.20 10.73
CA ASP A 157 40.56 -13.94 10.75
C ASP A 157 40.99 -12.96 9.66
N LEU A 158 40.19 -12.85 8.61
CA LEU A 158 40.39 -12.03 7.42
C LEU A 158 39.03 -11.76 6.76
N VAL A 159 38.83 -10.54 6.29
CA VAL A 159 37.68 -10.19 5.44
C VAL A 159 38.20 -9.76 4.07
N LEU A 160 37.76 -10.45 3.02
CA LEU A 160 38.05 -10.11 1.63
C LEU A 160 36.84 -9.40 1.03
N SER A 161 37.08 -8.30 0.32
CA SER A 161 36.02 -7.57 -0.38
C SER A 161 36.24 -7.58 -1.88
N LEU A 162 35.14 -7.79 -2.60
CA LEU A 162 35.01 -7.68 -4.05
C LEU A 162 33.89 -6.68 -4.33
N GLU A 163 34.24 -5.50 -4.84
CA GLU A 163 33.26 -4.49 -5.24
C GLU A 163 33.04 -4.57 -6.76
N MET A 164 31.81 -4.88 -7.17
CA MET A 164 31.48 -4.91 -8.60
C MET A 164 31.33 -3.49 -9.16
N ALA A 165 31.97 -3.25 -10.29
CA ALA A 165 31.79 -2.02 -11.05
C ALA A 165 30.31 -1.82 -11.42
N ARG A 166 29.87 -0.57 -11.44
CA ARG A 166 28.47 -0.22 -11.75
C ARG A 166 28.09 -0.50 -13.20
N GLU A 167 29.07 -0.39 -14.09
CA GLU A 167 28.94 -0.63 -15.52
C GLU A 167 29.54 -1.98 -15.86
N THR A 168 28.79 -2.76 -16.63
CA THR A 168 29.13 -4.15 -16.96
C THR A 168 30.47 -4.30 -17.70
N GLU A 169 30.83 -3.31 -18.50
CA GLU A 169 32.08 -3.27 -19.27
C GLU A 169 33.31 -3.03 -18.38
N ASN A 170 33.11 -2.42 -17.22
CA ASN A 170 34.16 -2.05 -16.28
C ASN A 170 34.36 -3.06 -15.14
N ILE A 171 33.64 -4.19 -15.17
CA ILE A 171 33.78 -5.25 -14.17
C ILE A 171 35.15 -5.92 -14.36
N THR A 172 35.97 -5.90 -13.32
CA THR A 172 37.27 -6.58 -13.27
C THR A 172 37.10 -8.08 -13.49
N SER A 173 38.06 -8.72 -14.15
CA SER A 173 38.05 -10.17 -14.31
C SER A 173 38.27 -10.87 -12.96
N ILE A 174 37.59 -12.00 -12.77
CA ILE A 174 37.67 -12.72 -11.49
C ILE A 174 39.04 -13.32 -11.25
N GLU A 175 39.77 -13.65 -12.32
CA GLU A 175 41.14 -14.10 -12.30
C GLU A 175 42.02 -13.06 -11.59
N SER A 176 41.99 -11.81 -12.03
CA SER A 176 42.82 -10.75 -11.44
C SER A 176 42.49 -10.53 -9.97
N ILE A 177 41.21 -10.60 -9.58
CA ILE A 177 40.77 -10.47 -8.19
C ILE A 177 41.32 -11.61 -7.33
N VAL A 178 41.19 -12.86 -7.78
CA VAL A 178 41.66 -14.02 -7.01
C VAL A 178 43.19 -14.06 -6.94
N GLU A 179 43.88 -13.67 -8.01
CA GLU A 179 45.34 -13.53 -8.02
C GLU A 179 45.81 -12.47 -7.02
N GLU A 180 45.12 -11.33 -6.97
CA GLU A 180 45.39 -10.29 -5.99
C GLU A 180 45.14 -10.77 -4.56
N TRP A 181 44.05 -11.51 -4.33
CA TRP A 181 43.76 -12.11 -3.03
C TRP A 181 44.87 -13.05 -2.55
N LEU A 182 45.33 -13.95 -3.43
CA LEU A 182 46.42 -14.89 -3.12
C LEU A 182 47.73 -14.16 -2.81
N LYS A 183 48.13 -13.19 -3.65
CA LYS A 183 49.38 -12.46 -3.47
C LYS A 183 49.37 -11.57 -2.23
N GLN A 184 48.34 -10.74 -2.06
CA GLN A 184 48.31 -9.72 -1.01
C GLN A 184 47.98 -10.29 0.37
N TYR A 185 47.03 -11.23 0.45
CA TYR A 185 46.48 -11.67 1.75
C TYR A 185 46.92 -13.07 2.17
N PHE A 186 47.33 -13.91 1.22
CA PHE A 186 47.79 -15.27 1.51
C PHE A 186 49.29 -15.50 1.22
N GLN A 187 49.96 -14.52 0.59
CA GLN A 187 51.38 -14.60 0.21
C GLN A 187 51.69 -15.83 -0.67
N GLU A 188 50.73 -16.21 -1.52
CA GLU A 188 50.79 -17.36 -2.41
C GLU A 188 50.80 -16.88 -3.87
N GLU A 189 51.67 -17.44 -4.69
CA GLU A 189 51.66 -17.15 -6.13
C GLU A 189 50.46 -17.83 -6.81
N PRO A 190 49.83 -17.21 -7.81
CA PRO A 190 48.74 -17.84 -8.55
C PRO A 190 49.24 -18.96 -9.48
N GLY A 191 48.32 -19.84 -9.87
CA GLY A 191 48.60 -20.90 -10.83
C GLY A 191 48.69 -20.37 -12.26
N ARG A 192 49.27 -21.15 -13.18
CA ARG A 192 49.24 -20.83 -14.63
C ARG A 192 47.84 -20.87 -15.22
N GLU A 193 46.96 -21.67 -14.63
CA GLU A 193 45.57 -21.83 -15.04
C GLU A 193 44.64 -21.43 -13.89
N PHE A 194 43.51 -20.81 -14.22
CA PHE A 194 42.57 -20.31 -13.22
C PHE A 194 42.05 -21.41 -12.27
N GLY A 195 41.81 -22.62 -12.78
CA GLY A 195 41.42 -23.76 -11.93
C GLY A 195 42.46 -24.11 -10.86
N ILE A 196 43.76 -24.00 -11.17
CA ILE A 196 44.85 -24.22 -10.19
C ILE A 196 44.86 -23.09 -9.16
N THR A 197 44.68 -21.84 -9.61
CA THR A 197 44.55 -20.67 -8.74
C THR A 197 43.39 -20.83 -7.75
N LEU A 198 42.23 -21.29 -8.22
CA LEU A 198 41.06 -21.59 -7.38
C LEU A 198 41.31 -22.72 -6.38
N ILE A 199 42.04 -23.77 -6.76
CA ILE A 199 42.44 -24.87 -5.84
C ILE A 199 43.36 -24.33 -4.73
N ARG A 200 44.31 -23.44 -5.06
CA ARG A 200 45.16 -22.79 -4.06
C ARG A 200 44.36 -21.94 -3.10
N LEU A 201 43.44 -21.11 -3.62
CA LEU A 201 42.52 -20.34 -2.78
C LEU A 201 41.73 -21.27 -1.84
N LYS A 202 41.14 -22.35 -2.37
CA LYS A 202 40.38 -23.33 -1.59
C LYS A 202 41.18 -23.87 -0.41
N LYS A 203 42.46 -24.24 -0.60
CA LYS A 203 43.33 -24.74 0.49
C LYS A 203 43.50 -23.72 1.62
N HIS A 204 43.64 -22.44 1.31
CA HIS A 204 43.71 -21.40 2.34
C HIS A 204 42.37 -21.22 3.05
N LEU A 205 41.26 -21.23 2.31
CA LEU A 205 39.92 -21.12 2.89
C LEU A 205 39.54 -22.34 3.76
N GLN A 206 40.12 -23.52 3.54
CA GLN A 206 39.93 -24.70 4.40
C GLN A 206 40.60 -24.56 5.78
N ASN A 207 41.67 -23.78 5.88
CA ASN A 207 42.51 -23.68 7.08
C ASN A 207 42.31 -22.38 7.88
N ARG A 208 41.53 -21.42 7.35
CA ARG A 208 41.35 -20.10 7.94
C ARG A 208 39.90 -19.65 7.83
N ARG A 209 39.36 -19.01 8.87
CA ARG A 209 38.00 -18.43 8.83
C ARG A 209 38.04 -17.10 8.11
N VAL A 210 37.55 -17.09 6.87
CA VAL A 210 37.58 -15.90 6.00
C VAL A 210 36.16 -15.42 5.71
N GLY A 211 35.88 -14.17 6.03
CA GLY A 211 34.67 -13.47 5.59
C GLY A 211 34.86 -12.97 4.16
N ILE A 212 33.87 -13.13 3.30
CA ILE A 212 33.93 -12.64 1.91
C ILE A 212 32.71 -11.75 1.65
N LEU A 213 32.95 -10.53 1.20
CA LEU A 213 31.93 -9.61 0.74
C LEU A 213 32.01 -9.47 -0.78
N ILE A 214 30.93 -9.84 -1.48
CA ILE A 214 30.74 -9.51 -2.90
C ILE A 214 29.66 -8.43 -2.98
N ASP A 215 30.06 -7.20 -3.17
CA ASP A 215 29.16 -6.05 -3.15
C ASP A 215 28.65 -5.71 -4.54
N ASN A 216 27.35 -5.40 -4.64
CA ASN A 216 26.69 -4.87 -5.83
C ASN A 216 26.71 -5.84 -7.03
N LEU A 217 26.33 -7.11 -6.84
CA LEU A 217 26.47 -8.16 -7.86
C LEU A 217 25.67 -7.92 -9.16
N GLU A 218 24.59 -7.14 -9.13
CA GLU A 218 23.67 -7.02 -10.25
C GLU A 218 24.29 -6.70 -11.64
N PRO A 219 25.34 -5.87 -11.79
CA PRO A 219 25.94 -5.57 -13.10
C PRO A 219 26.50 -6.78 -13.84
N ALA A 220 26.84 -7.86 -13.12
CA ALA A 220 27.33 -9.12 -13.68
C ALA A 220 26.21 -10.10 -14.07
N LEU A 221 24.94 -9.76 -13.80
CA LEU A 221 23.79 -10.65 -14.00
C LEU A 221 22.93 -10.23 -15.20
N ASN A 222 22.31 -11.23 -15.84
CA ASN A 222 21.31 -11.07 -16.88
C ASN A 222 19.89 -10.99 -16.29
N LYS A 223 18.88 -10.79 -17.16
CA LYS A 223 17.45 -10.72 -16.80
C LYS A 223 16.88 -11.94 -16.06
N HIS A 224 17.58 -13.08 -16.09
CA HIS A 224 17.20 -14.31 -15.40
C HIS A 224 17.95 -14.51 -14.07
N GLY A 225 18.81 -13.57 -13.67
CA GLY A 225 19.64 -13.70 -12.47
C GLY A 225 20.86 -14.60 -12.65
N LYS A 226 21.23 -14.95 -13.89
CA LYS A 226 22.46 -15.73 -14.21
C LYS A 226 23.58 -14.81 -14.63
N PHE A 227 24.84 -15.24 -14.44
CA PHE A 227 25.99 -14.51 -14.96
C PHE A 227 25.91 -14.33 -16.47
N ILE A 228 26.27 -13.14 -16.97
CA ILE A 228 26.45 -12.91 -18.40
C ILE A 228 27.71 -13.60 -18.91
N GLN A 229 27.75 -13.92 -20.21
CA GLN A 229 28.79 -14.75 -20.81
C GLN A 229 30.22 -14.29 -20.49
N ASN A 230 30.48 -12.98 -20.60
CA ASN A 230 31.80 -12.38 -20.34
C ASN A 230 32.24 -12.47 -18.87
N HIS A 231 31.32 -12.73 -17.95
CA HIS A 231 31.56 -12.84 -16.51
C HIS A 231 31.14 -14.21 -15.95
N SER A 232 31.00 -15.21 -16.82
CA SER A 232 30.58 -16.56 -16.42
C SER A 232 31.56 -17.25 -15.46
N ARG A 233 32.85 -16.90 -15.49
CA ARG A 233 33.88 -17.45 -14.60
C ARG A 233 33.71 -17.06 -13.12
N TYR A 234 32.94 -16.02 -12.81
CA TYR A 234 32.56 -15.74 -11.43
C TYR A 234 31.82 -16.91 -10.76
N LEU A 235 31.09 -17.70 -11.57
CA LEU A 235 30.44 -18.92 -11.11
C LEU A 235 31.44 -19.94 -10.55
N GLU A 236 32.64 -20.03 -11.13
CA GLU A 236 33.69 -20.96 -10.67
C GLU A 236 34.20 -20.56 -9.28
N LEU A 237 34.37 -19.26 -9.02
CA LEU A 237 34.69 -18.79 -7.67
C LEU A 237 33.56 -19.15 -6.70
N LEU A 238 32.31 -18.83 -7.04
CA LEU A 238 31.19 -19.09 -6.13
C LEU A 238 31.05 -20.58 -5.79
N LYS A 239 31.37 -21.49 -6.71
CA LYS A 239 31.42 -22.94 -6.44
C LYS A 239 32.47 -23.30 -5.38
N ILE A 240 33.65 -22.68 -5.43
CA ILE A 240 34.69 -22.88 -4.40
C ILE A 240 34.24 -22.30 -3.05
N LEU A 241 33.60 -21.14 -3.05
CA LEU A 241 33.13 -20.48 -1.82
C LEU A 241 31.94 -21.20 -1.18
N ALA A 242 31.15 -21.94 -1.97
CA ALA A 242 30.03 -22.75 -1.50
C ALA A 242 30.45 -24.15 -1.00
N ASP A 243 31.71 -24.55 -1.19
CA ASP A 243 32.19 -25.88 -0.84
C ASP A 243 32.07 -26.15 0.67
N ALA A 244 31.57 -27.32 1.06
CA ALA A 244 31.36 -27.65 2.46
C ALA A 244 32.67 -27.74 3.28
N THR A 245 33.80 -27.97 2.62
CA THR A 245 35.11 -28.13 3.27
C THR A 245 35.78 -26.81 3.63
N VAL A 246 35.40 -25.70 3.00
CA VAL A 246 36.00 -24.39 3.30
C VAL A 246 35.37 -23.78 4.56
N GLN A 247 36.15 -23.01 5.32
CA GLN A 247 35.70 -22.28 6.50
C GLN A 247 35.25 -20.85 6.18
N SER A 248 35.22 -20.47 4.89
CA SER A 248 34.76 -19.15 4.47
C SER A 248 33.25 -18.98 4.58
N PHE A 249 32.83 -17.74 4.78
CA PHE A 249 31.43 -17.33 4.75
C PHE A 249 31.27 -16.13 3.83
N THR A 250 30.36 -16.25 2.86
CA THR A 250 30.19 -15.27 1.80
C THR A 250 28.87 -14.52 1.95
N ILE A 251 28.96 -13.20 2.07
CA ILE A 251 27.82 -12.30 1.92
C ILE A 251 27.91 -11.63 0.56
N ILE A 252 26.83 -11.73 -0.20
CA ILE A 252 26.65 -11.06 -1.48
C ILE A 252 25.60 -9.96 -1.29
N THR A 253 25.84 -8.75 -1.76
CA THR A 253 24.78 -7.74 -1.84
C THR A 253 24.31 -7.60 -3.29
N SER A 254 22.99 -7.56 -3.48
CA SER A 254 22.42 -7.37 -4.81
C SER A 254 21.05 -6.70 -4.72
N ARG A 255 20.65 -6.03 -5.78
CA ARG A 255 19.25 -5.58 -5.94
C ARG A 255 18.39 -6.67 -6.59
N GLU A 256 19.04 -7.54 -7.36
CA GLU A 256 18.42 -8.59 -8.16
C GLU A 256 18.64 -9.96 -7.53
N CYS A 257 17.78 -10.93 -7.84
CA CYS A 257 18.03 -12.30 -7.42
C CYS A 257 19.17 -12.90 -8.24
N LEU A 258 20.08 -13.58 -7.56
CA LEU A 258 21.04 -14.51 -8.16
C LEU A 258 20.36 -15.87 -8.27
N PHE A 259 20.14 -16.36 -9.48
CA PHE A 259 19.57 -17.68 -9.73
C PHE A 259 20.49 -18.44 -10.67
N ASP A 260 21.30 -19.35 -10.11
CA ASP A 260 22.12 -20.27 -10.89
C ASP A 260 21.93 -21.69 -10.35
N ASP A 261 21.48 -22.58 -11.23
CA ASP A 261 21.20 -23.99 -10.96
C ASP A 261 22.46 -24.80 -10.62
N GLN A 262 23.64 -24.22 -10.79
CA GLN A 262 24.91 -24.86 -10.45
C GLN A 262 25.36 -24.55 -9.03
N ILE A 263 24.60 -23.79 -8.24
CA ILE A 263 24.88 -23.50 -6.82
C ILE A 263 23.62 -23.68 -5.97
N ASP A 264 23.47 -24.86 -5.37
CA ASP A 264 22.29 -25.19 -4.55
C ASP A 264 22.28 -24.52 -3.15
N VAL A 265 23.38 -23.87 -2.75
CA VAL A 265 23.62 -23.41 -1.36
C VAL A 265 23.45 -21.90 -1.19
N ILE A 266 22.69 -21.23 -2.05
CA ILE A 266 22.48 -19.76 -1.94
C ILE A 266 21.21 -19.46 -1.14
N TYR A 267 21.35 -18.75 -0.03
CA TYR A 267 20.22 -18.24 0.73
C TYR A 267 19.94 -16.78 0.40
N HIS A 268 18.72 -16.46 -0.03
CA HIS A 268 18.30 -15.09 -0.26
C HIS A 268 17.71 -14.49 1.00
N TYR A 269 18.45 -13.56 1.62
CA TYR A 269 17.99 -12.79 2.75
C TYR A 269 17.42 -11.44 2.30
N TYR A 270 16.12 -11.26 2.46
CA TYR A 270 15.45 -10.02 2.07
C TYR A 270 15.59 -8.96 3.17
N LEU A 271 16.30 -7.88 2.85
CA LEU A 271 16.51 -6.79 3.80
C LEU A 271 15.30 -5.86 3.84
N SER A 272 14.74 -5.70 5.04
CA SER A 272 13.61 -4.81 5.31
C SER A 272 14.01 -3.33 5.22
N ARG A 273 13.02 -2.44 5.07
CA ARG A 273 13.21 -0.99 5.23
C ARG A 273 13.36 -0.64 6.71
N LEU A 274 13.98 0.50 7.01
CA LEU A 274 14.08 0.97 8.39
C LEU A 274 12.71 1.41 8.90
N SER A 275 12.42 1.12 10.17
CA SER A 275 11.20 1.58 10.84
C SER A 275 11.23 3.09 11.11
N GLY A 276 10.06 3.68 11.35
CA GLY A 276 9.98 5.07 11.81
C GLY A 276 10.74 5.30 13.12
N SER A 277 10.74 4.31 14.03
CA SER A 277 11.53 4.37 15.26
C SER A 277 13.04 4.42 15.00
N ALA A 278 13.55 3.69 14.00
CA ALA A 278 14.96 3.73 13.63
C ALA A 278 15.34 5.09 13.03
N TRP A 279 14.45 5.71 12.25
CA TRP A 279 14.63 7.08 11.76
C TRP A 279 14.65 8.08 12.92
N GLN A 280 13.74 7.94 13.87
CA GLN A 280 13.68 8.79 15.06
C GLN A 280 14.98 8.71 15.88
N GLU A 281 15.46 7.50 16.15
CA GLU A 281 16.74 7.28 16.84
C GLU A 281 17.92 7.91 16.08
N PHE A 282 17.93 7.78 14.75
CA PHE A 282 18.97 8.33 13.90
C PHE A 282 19.01 9.87 13.92
N PHE A 283 17.87 10.54 13.75
CA PHE A 283 17.82 12.01 13.78
C PHE A 283 18.12 12.57 15.17
N ALA A 284 17.60 11.90 16.22
CA ALA A 284 17.90 12.27 17.61
C ALA A 284 19.39 12.13 17.93
N PHE A 285 20.04 11.05 17.48
CA PHE A 285 21.48 10.86 17.64
C PHE A 285 22.29 11.97 16.97
N HIS A 286 21.79 12.53 15.86
CA HIS A 286 22.41 13.64 15.16
C HIS A 286 21.93 15.02 15.62
N GLU A 287 21.24 15.12 16.76
CA GLU A 287 20.81 16.41 17.33
C GLU A 287 19.90 17.22 16.37
N VAL A 288 19.08 16.53 15.58
CA VAL A 288 18.02 17.16 14.77
C VAL A 288 16.67 16.80 15.38
N GLU A 289 16.01 17.80 15.97
CA GLU A 289 14.66 17.63 16.50
C GLU A 289 13.64 17.69 15.37
N ILE A 290 12.85 16.63 15.23
CA ILE A 290 11.79 16.52 14.23
C ILE A 290 10.50 16.11 14.96
N ASP A 291 9.43 16.84 14.70
CA ASP A 291 8.10 16.47 15.20
C ASP A 291 7.71 15.07 14.67
N ILE A 292 7.00 14.29 15.48
CA ILE A 292 6.66 12.90 15.15
C ILE A 292 5.78 12.83 13.89
N SER A 293 4.81 13.74 13.74
CA SER A 293 3.92 13.76 12.58
C SER A 293 4.69 14.09 11.30
N LEU A 294 5.61 15.06 11.38
CA LEU A 294 6.50 15.43 10.29
C LEU A 294 7.43 14.27 9.90
N LEU A 295 8.00 13.57 10.89
CA LEU A 295 8.86 12.42 10.66
C LEU A 295 8.10 11.27 10.00
N GLU A 296 6.84 11.05 10.37
CA GLU A 296 5.95 10.07 9.73
C GLU A 296 5.70 10.41 8.26
N GLU A 297 5.42 11.67 7.94
CA GLU A 297 5.26 12.12 6.54
C GLU A 297 6.54 11.89 5.72
N MET A 298 7.70 12.27 6.26
CA MET A 298 9.00 12.02 5.63
C MET A 298 9.23 10.52 5.43
N HIS A 299 9.00 9.73 6.47
CA HIS A 299 9.18 8.28 6.45
C HIS A 299 8.29 7.61 5.41
N ILE A 300 7.02 8.02 5.30
CA ILE A 300 6.06 7.54 4.30
C ILE A 300 6.53 7.90 2.89
N LYS A 301 6.96 9.15 2.66
CA LYS A 301 7.40 9.61 1.33
C LYS A 301 8.60 8.83 0.80
N TYR A 302 9.58 8.56 1.67
CA TYR A 302 10.82 7.87 1.31
C TYR A 302 10.82 6.37 1.64
N GLY A 303 9.72 5.86 2.19
CA GLY A 303 9.51 4.45 2.52
C GLY A 303 10.60 3.88 3.42
N GLY A 304 11.07 4.62 4.42
CA GLY A 304 12.10 4.13 5.34
C GLY A 304 13.46 3.79 4.69
N ASN A 305 13.79 4.38 3.53
CA ASN A 305 15.07 4.17 2.85
C ASN A 305 16.24 4.80 3.62
N ALA A 306 17.23 3.99 4.02
CA ALA A 306 18.37 4.45 4.82
C ALA A 306 19.20 5.56 4.13
N LYS A 307 19.41 5.47 2.80
CA LYS A 307 20.14 6.52 2.07
C LYS A 307 19.34 7.81 1.97
N ALA A 308 18.02 7.73 1.84
CA ALA A 308 17.17 8.93 1.89
C ALA A 308 17.29 9.61 3.26
N MET A 309 17.21 8.85 4.35
CA MET A 309 17.41 9.33 5.72
C MET A 309 18.73 10.11 5.89
N HIS A 310 19.85 9.59 5.37
CA HIS A 310 21.14 10.30 5.40
C HIS A 310 21.15 11.57 4.54
N ILE A 311 20.53 11.56 3.36
CA ILE A 311 20.46 12.74 2.50
C ILE A 311 19.63 13.84 3.19
N LEU A 312 18.48 13.48 3.77
CA LEU A 312 17.62 14.41 4.52
C LEU A 312 18.40 15.07 5.66
N LEU A 313 19.11 14.27 6.48
CA LEU A 313 19.94 14.81 7.55
C LEU A 313 20.97 15.80 7.01
N GLY A 314 21.65 15.45 5.92
CA GLY A 314 22.62 16.33 5.27
C GLY A 314 21.97 17.66 4.89
N SER A 315 20.88 17.62 4.11
CA SER A 315 20.16 18.81 3.65
C SER A 315 19.64 19.67 4.81
N ILE A 316 19.03 19.06 5.83
CA ILE A 316 18.49 19.76 7.00
C ILE A 316 19.61 20.46 7.77
N LYS A 317 20.74 19.78 8.03
CA LYS A 317 21.86 20.37 8.76
C LYS A 317 22.58 21.46 7.96
N THR A 318 22.86 21.22 6.69
CA THR A 318 23.72 22.13 5.90
C THR A 318 22.97 23.33 5.36
N ASN A 319 21.71 23.17 4.98
CA ASN A 319 20.97 24.22 4.25
C ASN A 319 19.89 24.89 5.10
N TYR A 320 19.48 24.28 6.21
CA TYR A 320 18.39 24.76 7.07
C TYR A 320 18.79 24.82 8.55
N GLU A 321 20.08 24.74 8.86
CA GLU A 321 20.64 24.88 10.22
C GLU A 321 19.98 23.95 11.28
N GLY A 322 19.46 22.80 10.86
CA GLY A 322 18.76 21.86 11.74
C GLY A 322 17.23 22.01 11.77
N ASP A 323 16.65 23.01 11.10
CA ASP A 323 15.20 23.19 11.02
C ASP A 323 14.58 22.25 9.97
N ALA A 324 14.13 21.09 10.44
CA ALA A 324 13.46 20.09 9.61
C ALA A 324 12.08 20.55 9.09
N THR A 325 11.40 21.47 9.80
CA THR A 325 10.08 21.97 9.40
C THR A 325 10.20 22.90 8.22
N ALA A 326 11.13 23.86 8.28
CA ALA A 326 11.43 24.76 7.17
C ALA A 326 11.90 23.97 5.93
N TYR A 327 12.81 23.01 6.12
CA TYR A 327 13.23 22.11 5.05
C TYR A 327 12.03 21.42 4.38
N TRP A 328 11.13 20.84 5.18
CA TRP A 328 10.00 20.08 4.63
C TRP A 328 9.00 20.96 3.91
N GLN A 329 8.67 22.13 4.43
CA GLN A 329 7.73 23.05 3.77
C GLN A 329 8.19 23.42 2.37
N GLU A 330 9.49 23.63 2.17
CA GLU A 330 10.06 23.97 0.87
C GLU A 330 10.29 22.75 -0.05
N ASN A 331 10.56 21.57 0.53
CA ASN A 331 11.03 20.40 -0.23
C ASN A 331 10.08 19.17 -0.18
N CYS A 332 8.91 19.28 0.45
CA CYS A 332 7.94 18.18 0.58
C CYS A 332 7.45 17.63 -0.76
N THR A 333 7.59 18.40 -1.85
CA THR A 333 7.27 17.98 -3.22
C THR A 333 8.45 17.42 -4.00
N LEU A 334 9.69 17.61 -3.53
CA LEU A 334 10.90 17.25 -4.27
C LEU A 334 11.46 15.89 -3.82
N VAL A 335 11.92 15.09 -4.79
CA VAL A 335 12.76 13.92 -4.51
C VAL A 335 14.22 14.34 -4.57
N GLU A 336 14.95 14.05 -3.50
CA GLU A 336 16.38 14.31 -3.37
C GLU A 336 17.18 13.72 -4.55
N ARG A 337 18.09 14.52 -5.14
CA ARG A 337 18.81 14.18 -6.39
C ARG A 337 19.51 12.82 -6.32
N GLY A 338 20.12 12.51 -5.18
CA GLY A 338 20.84 11.25 -4.96
C GLY A 338 19.93 10.01 -5.00
N LEU A 339 18.67 10.13 -4.58
CA LEU A 339 17.68 9.07 -4.67
C LEU A 339 17.08 8.98 -6.07
N LYS A 340 16.85 10.14 -6.71
CA LYS A 340 16.39 10.22 -8.10
C LYS A 340 17.32 9.48 -9.05
N ASN A 341 18.64 9.68 -8.93
CA ASN A 341 19.62 8.97 -9.75
C ASN A 341 19.59 7.45 -9.55
N LEU A 342 19.33 6.97 -8.32
CA LEU A 342 19.20 5.53 -8.07
C LEU A 342 17.98 4.93 -8.77
N VAL A 343 16.87 5.64 -8.79
CA VAL A 343 15.65 5.21 -9.46
C VAL A 343 15.81 5.29 -10.98
N VAL A 344 16.35 6.40 -11.51
CA VAL A 344 16.61 6.56 -12.95
C VAL A 344 17.50 5.43 -13.49
N ASN A 345 18.61 5.11 -12.81
CA ASN A 345 19.50 4.03 -13.25
C ASN A 345 18.80 2.66 -13.23
N GLN A 346 17.83 2.42 -12.34
CA GLN A 346 17.03 1.20 -12.35
C GLN A 346 16.11 1.12 -13.55
N PHE A 347 15.48 2.24 -13.93
CA PHE A 347 14.65 2.27 -15.13
C PHE A 347 15.48 2.06 -16.40
N GLU A 348 16.66 2.69 -16.51
CA GLU A 348 17.56 2.52 -17.65
C GLU A 348 18.04 1.07 -17.79
N ARG A 349 18.46 0.46 -16.67
CA ARG A 349 18.85 -0.96 -16.65
C ARG A 349 17.69 -1.88 -16.99
N LEU A 350 16.49 -1.63 -16.46
CA LEU A 350 15.31 -2.42 -16.79
C LEU A 350 14.94 -2.28 -18.28
N GLN A 351 15.05 -1.08 -18.84
CA GLN A 351 14.78 -0.80 -20.24
C GLN A 351 15.70 -1.59 -21.17
N SER A 352 16.98 -1.72 -20.83
CA SER A 352 17.93 -2.50 -21.64
C SER A 352 17.73 -4.01 -21.48
N LEU A 353 17.46 -4.50 -20.26
CA LEU A 353 17.37 -5.94 -19.98
C LEU A 353 16.01 -6.56 -20.28
N ASN A 354 14.91 -5.84 -20.00
CA ASN A 354 13.54 -6.30 -20.19
C ASN A 354 12.60 -5.14 -20.57
N PRO A 355 12.54 -4.78 -21.87
CA PRO A 355 11.73 -3.66 -22.37
C PRO A 355 10.24 -3.76 -22.01
N ASN A 356 9.67 -4.96 -21.97
CA ASN A 356 8.25 -5.14 -21.65
C ASN A 356 7.96 -4.91 -20.17
N ALA A 357 8.85 -5.36 -19.27
CA ALA A 357 8.76 -5.03 -17.85
C ALA A 357 8.96 -3.53 -17.60
N TYR A 358 9.89 -2.90 -18.32
CA TYR A 358 10.06 -1.45 -18.31
C TYR A 358 8.78 -0.70 -18.71
N LYS A 359 8.16 -1.11 -19.83
CA LYS A 359 6.88 -0.53 -20.27
C LYS A 359 5.83 -0.67 -19.18
N LEU A 360 5.62 -1.86 -18.63
CA LEU A 360 4.65 -2.07 -17.56
C LEU A 360 4.93 -1.18 -16.34
N LEU A 361 6.19 -1.05 -15.91
CA LEU A 361 6.57 -0.19 -14.78
C LEU A 361 6.21 1.28 -15.04
N CYS A 362 6.44 1.77 -16.27
CA CYS A 362 6.04 3.11 -16.67
C CYS A 362 4.52 3.25 -16.67
N ARG A 363 3.81 2.29 -17.28
CA ARG A 363 2.34 2.26 -17.38
C ARG A 363 1.67 2.26 -16.00
N LEU A 364 2.21 1.52 -15.04
CA LEU A 364 1.72 1.51 -13.66
C LEU A 364 1.71 2.90 -12.98
N GLY A 365 2.52 3.85 -13.49
CA GLY A 365 2.48 5.23 -13.05
C GLY A 365 1.11 5.90 -13.26
N CYS A 366 0.29 5.45 -14.21
CA CYS A 366 -1.02 6.07 -14.47
C CYS A 366 -1.98 5.92 -13.28
N TYR A 367 -1.87 4.86 -12.48
CA TYR A 367 -2.71 4.68 -11.31
C TYR A 367 -2.43 5.74 -10.26
N ARG A 368 -3.50 6.26 -9.63
CA ARG A 368 -3.42 7.39 -8.71
C ARG A 368 -2.82 7.02 -7.35
N TYR A 369 -3.13 5.82 -6.84
CA TYR A 369 -2.76 5.36 -5.49
C TYR A 369 -3.16 6.36 -4.38
N GLN A 370 -4.27 7.08 -4.58
CA GLN A 370 -4.80 8.08 -3.63
C GLN A 370 -6.02 7.49 -2.91
N ASP A 371 -7.12 7.33 -3.62
CA ASP A 371 -8.35 6.74 -3.09
C ASP A 371 -8.21 5.22 -2.98
N ILE A 372 -7.57 4.60 -3.97
CA ILE A 372 -7.29 3.17 -4.04
C ILE A 372 -5.77 2.94 -3.94
N LEU A 373 -5.29 2.64 -2.74
CA LEU A 373 -3.85 2.54 -2.43
C LEU A 373 -3.16 1.34 -3.10
N GLN A 374 -3.91 0.34 -3.57
CA GLN A 374 -3.36 -0.90 -4.12
C GLN A 374 -4.24 -1.45 -5.23
N VAL A 375 -3.62 -2.03 -6.26
CA VAL A 375 -4.29 -2.60 -7.43
C VAL A 375 -4.13 -4.12 -7.48
N THR A 376 -5.04 -4.81 -8.18
CA THR A 376 -5.01 -6.27 -8.34
C THR A 376 -4.13 -6.70 -9.51
N GLU A 377 -3.84 -7.99 -9.63
CA GLU A 377 -3.15 -8.55 -10.80
C GLU A 377 -3.91 -8.27 -12.11
N ASP A 378 -5.25 -8.35 -12.10
CA ASP A 378 -6.07 -8.01 -13.27
C ASP A 378 -5.88 -6.57 -13.74
N ALA A 379 -5.61 -5.63 -12.82
CA ALA A 379 -5.30 -4.26 -13.17
C ALA A 379 -3.95 -4.18 -13.91
N LEU A 380 -2.93 -4.90 -13.44
CA LEU A 380 -1.64 -4.99 -14.11
C LEU A 380 -1.77 -5.63 -15.50
N LEU A 381 -2.61 -6.66 -15.62
CA LEU A 381 -2.89 -7.32 -16.90
C LEU A 381 -3.59 -6.39 -17.89
N ALA A 382 -4.50 -5.52 -17.43
CA ALA A 382 -5.13 -4.52 -18.28
C ALA A 382 -4.12 -3.54 -18.91
N LEU A 383 -2.97 -3.31 -18.25
CA LEU A 383 -1.87 -2.48 -18.77
C LEU A 383 -0.90 -3.22 -19.70
N LEU A 384 -1.14 -4.50 -19.97
CA LEU A 384 -0.37 -5.35 -20.89
C LEU A 384 -1.19 -5.73 -22.14
N TRP A 385 -2.10 -4.85 -22.57
CA TRP A 385 -3.03 -5.11 -23.68
C TRP A 385 -2.34 -5.45 -25.01
N ASP A 386 -1.09 -5.02 -25.19
CA ASP A 386 -0.26 -5.26 -26.37
C ASP A 386 0.52 -6.58 -26.31
N ILE A 387 0.45 -7.32 -25.20
CA ILE A 387 1.10 -8.62 -25.03
C ILE A 387 0.05 -9.74 -25.16
N PRO A 388 0.04 -10.50 -26.28
CA PRO A 388 -1.03 -11.46 -26.55
C PRO A 388 -0.95 -12.72 -25.66
N ASN A 389 0.23 -13.07 -25.17
CA ASN A 389 0.42 -14.29 -24.38
C ASN A 389 0.27 -13.99 -22.87
N HIS A 390 -0.81 -14.50 -22.27
CA HIS A 390 -1.10 -14.34 -20.85
C HIS A 390 0.02 -14.87 -19.93
N GLN A 391 0.63 -16.03 -20.25
CA GLN A 391 1.75 -16.55 -19.45
C GLN A 391 2.94 -15.60 -19.46
N TRP A 392 3.17 -14.93 -20.60
CA TRP A 392 4.22 -13.94 -20.72
C TRP A 392 3.90 -12.68 -19.91
N CYS A 393 2.64 -12.25 -19.88
CA CYS A 393 2.19 -11.17 -18.99
C CYS A 393 2.51 -11.47 -17.52
N ILE A 394 2.18 -12.68 -17.07
CA ILE A 394 2.49 -13.13 -15.70
C ILE A 394 4.00 -13.15 -15.44
N TYR A 395 4.82 -13.57 -16.40
CA TYR A 395 6.29 -13.50 -16.29
C TYR A 395 6.80 -12.06 -16.14
N ILE A 396 6.23 -11.11 -16.90
CA ILE A 396 6.59 -9.69 -16.81
C ILE A 396 6.27 -9.13 -15.41
N ILE A 397 5.08 -9.42 -14.89
CA ILE A 397 4.65 -9.01 -13.54
C ILE A 397 5.60 -9.59 -12.48
N ARG A 398 5.93 -10.89 -12.58
CA ARG A 398 6.87 -11.56 -11.67
C ARG A 398 8.27 -10.96 -11.73
N THR A 399 8.72 -10.54 -12.91
CA THR A 399 10.03 -9.87 -13.06
C THR A 399 10.05 -8.57 -12.27
N LEU A 400 9.05 -7.69 -12.40
CA LEU A 400 8.98 -6.46 -11.63
C LEU A 400 8.93 -6.70 -10.12
N ARG A 401 8.21 -7.74 -9.69
CA ARG A 401 8.15 -8.18 -8.29
C ARG A 401 9.52 -8.65 -7.78
N ASN A 402 10.22 -9.49 -8.55
CA ASN A 402 11.52 -10.03 -8.17
C ASN A 402 12.60 -8.94 -8.11
N LEU A 403 12.51 -7.95 -8.99
CA LEU A 403 13.36 -6.76 -8.98
C LEU A 403 12.99 -5.74 -7.89
N ARG A 404 11.90 -5.96 -7.16
CA ARG A 404 11.39 -5.06 -6.10
C ARG A 404 11.14 -3.62 -6.59
N LEU A 405 10.76 -3.48 -7.86
CA LEU A 405 10.33 -2.20 -8.46
C LEU A 405 8.83 -1.96 -8.26
N VAL A 406 8.10 -3.00 -7.87
CA VAL A 406 6.69 -2.96 -7.47
C VAL A 406 6.56 -3.63 -6.12
N GLU A 407 5.80 -3.03 -5.22
CA GLU A 407 5.48 -3.61 -3.91
C GLU A 407 4.35 -4.62 -4.05
N PHE A 408 4.37 -5.67 -3.22
CA PHE A 408 3.41 -6.75 -3.30
C PHE A 408 3.11 -7.39 -1.95
N VAL A 409 1.82 -7.45 -1.59
CA VAL A 409 1.31 -8.20 -0.43
C VAL A 409 -0.06 -8.78 -0.78
N ASN A 410 -0.27 -10.08 -0.53
CA ASN A 410 -1.56 -10.77 -0.67
C ASN A 410 -2.31 -10.52 -1.99
N GLY A 411 -1.62 -10.60 -3.13
CA GLY A 411 -2.25 -10.42 -4.45
C GLY A 411 -2.47 -8.96 -4.87
N LYS A 412 -2.02 -8.01 -4.05
CA LYS A 412 -2.16 -6.57 -4.28
C LYS A 412 -0.81 -5.92 -4.54
N TYR A 413 -0.81 -4.98 -5.47
CA TYR A 413 0.38 -4.31 -6.00
C TYR A 413 0.29 -2.80 -5.83
N TRP A 414 1.42 -2.14 -5.56
CA TRP A 414 1.50 -0.68 -5.57
C TRP A 414 2.90 -0.20 -5.89
N LEU A 415 3.01 1.05 -6.33
CA LEU A 415 4.30 1.71 -6.54
C LEU A 415 4.67 2.51 -5.30
N HIS A 416 5.95 2.45 -4.94
CA HIS A 416 6.52 3.43 -4.02
C HIS A 416 6.41 4.84 -4.63
N PRO A 417 6.10 5.91 -3.86
CA PRO A 417 5.87 7.26 -4.40
C PRO A 417 6.97 7.75 -5.36
N VAL A 418 8.24 7.55 -4.99
CA VAL A 418 9.39 7.94 -5.83
C VAL A 418 9.46 7.16 -7.16
N ILE A 419 9.12 5.87 -7.15
CA ILE A 419 9.07 5.06 -8.38
C ILE A 419 7.89 5.52 -9.24
N ARG A 420 6.74 5.77 -8.62
CA ARG A 420 5.54 6.27 -9.30
C ARG A 420 5.80 7.59 -10.02
N GLU A 421 6.48 8.52 -9.38
CA GLU A 421 6.81 9.83 -9.96
C GLU A 421 7.65 9.67 -11.24
N GLU A 422 8.71 8.85 -11.20
CA GLU A 422 9.54 8.58 -12.38
C GLU A 422 8.78 7.77 -13.44
N SER A 423 7.92 6.82 -13.04
CA SER A 423 7.02 6.09 -13.96
C SER A 423 6.10 7.05 -14.72
N ILE A 424 5.44 7.99 -14.03
CA ILE A 424 4.56 8.98 -14.65
C ILE A 424 5.34 9.87 -15.60
N LYS A 425 6.52 10.36 -15.18
CA LYS A 425 7.36 11.22 -16.00
C LYS A 425 7.72 10.51 -17.31
N ARG A 426 8.22 9.27 -17.25
CA ARG A 426 8.57 8.49 -18.44
C ARG A 426 7.37 8.12 -19.29
N LEU A 427 6.23 7.83 -18.67
CA LEU A 427 4.99 7.54 -19.38
C LEU A 427 4.45 8.77 -20.13
N LYS A 428 4.49 9.96 -19.52
CA LYS A 428 4.09 11.21 -20.19
C LYS A 428 5.01 11.60 -21.36
N SER A 429 6.28 11.23 -21.26
CA SER A 429 7.25 11.40 -22.36
C SER A 429 7.14 10.31 -23.43
N SER A 430 6.32 9.26 -23.21
CA SER A 430 6.07 8.23 -24.20
C SER A 430 4.84 8.56 -25.05
N GLN A 431 4.67 7.83 -26.15
CA GLN A 431 3.47 7.93 -26.99
C GLN A 431 2.27 7.13 -26.44
N GLU A 432 2.42 6.48 -25.28
CA GLU A 432 1.41 5.56 -24.72
C GLU A 432 0.51 6.24 -23.67
N TRP A 433 0.73 7.51 -23.29
CA TRP A 433 -0.01 8.19 -22.21
C TRP A 433 -1.53 8.11 -22.38
N GLU A 434 -2.04 8.35 -23.59
CA GLU A 434 -3.47 8.32 -23.87
C GLU A 434 -4.04 6.90 -23.73
N GLU A 435 -3.45 5.95 -24.46
CA GLU A 435 -3.93 4.56 -24.50
C GLU A 435 -3.88 3.89 -23.13
N VAL A 436 -2.84 4.15 -22.35
CA VAL A 436 -2.69 3.59 -20.99
C VAL A 436 -3.80 4.05 -20.06
N ASN A 437 -4.11 5.34 -20.08
CA ASN A 437 -5.22 5.87 -19.29
C ASN A 437 -6.56 5.34 -19.80
N ARG A 438 -6.74 5.18 -21.11
CA ARG A 438 -7.94 4.56 -21.69
C ARG A 438 -8.12 3.12 -21.20
N LYS A 439 -7.07 2.30 -21.21
CA LYS A 439 -7.09 0.92 -20.68
C LYS A 439 -7.31 0.86 -19.17
N ALA A 440 -6.69 1.75 -18.41
CA ALA A 440 -6.95 1.87 -16.98
C ALA A 440 -8.42 2.24 -16.70
N ALA A 441 -8.99 3.18 -17.47
CA ALA A 441 -10.38 3.58 -17.34
C ALA A 441 -11.34 2.43 -17.68
N GLU A 442 -11.10 1.70 -18.77
CA GLU A 442 -11.86 0.50 -19.17
C GLU A 442 -11.85 -0.56 -18.06
N PHE A 443 -10.68 -0.83 -17.48
CA PHE A 443 -10.53 -1.74 -16.34
C PHE A 443 -11.37 -1.30 -15.15
N TRP A 444 -11.22 -0.06 -14.69
CA TRP A 444 -11.96 0.44 -13.51
C TRP A 444 -13.46 0.44 -13.75
N ARG A 445 -13.88 0.87 -14.95
CA ARG A 445 -15.28 0.90 -15.36
C ARG A 445 -15.91 -0.50 -15.29
N GLY A 446 -15.19 -1.54 -15.70
CA GLY A 446 -15.63 -2.93 -15.67
C GLY A 446 -15.46 -3.65 -14.33
N SER A 447 -14.58 -3.15 -13.45
CA SER A 447 -14.24 -3.79 -12.18
C SER A 447 -15.36 -3.77 -11.14
N VAL A 448 -16.26 -2.78 -11.21
CA VAL A 448 -17.37 -2.59 -10.25
C VAL A 448 -18.71 -2.62 -10.98
N LYS A 449 -19.37 -3.78 -10.93
CA LYS A 449 -20.74 -3.95 -11.46
C LYS A 449 -21.84 -3.54 -10.48
N ASN A 450 -21.59 -3.71 -9.18
CA ASN A 450 -22.54 -3.39 -8.12
C ASN A 450 -21.85 -2.54 -7.06
N ILE A 451 -22.50 -1.45 -6.62
CA ILE A 451 -21.99 -0.59 -5.55
C ILE A 451 -22.62 -1.05 -4.23
N ARG A 452 -21.81 -1.58 -3.31
CA ARG A 452 -22.25 -2.02 -1.97
C ARG A 452 -21.60 -1.22 -0.85
N THR A 453 -20.41 -0.69 -1.12
CA THR A 453 -19.59 0.05 -0.16
C THR A 453 -19.11 1.37 -0.75
N SER A 454 -18.67 2.30 0.09
CA SER A 454 -18.02 3.54 -0.35
C SER A 454 -16.74 3.27 -1.14
N GLU A 455 -16.03 2.19 -0.82
CA GLU A 455 -14.86 1.72 -1.57
C GLU A 455 -15.21 1.31 -3.01
N ASP A 456 -16.33 0.61 -3.21
CA ASP A 456 -16.80 0.26 -4.56
C ASP A 456 -17.09 1.52 -5.38
N THR A 457 -17.68 2.54 -4.75
CA THR A 457 -17.93 3.83 -5.40
C THR A 457 -16.63 4.51 -5.79
N LYS A 458 -15.63 4.57 -4.89
CA LYS A 458 -14.32 5.15 -5.19
C LYS A 458 -13.61 4.42 -6.34
N LYS A 459 -13.62 3.08 -6.32
CA LYS A 459 -13.06 2.24 -7.41
C LYS A 459 -13.72 2.50 -8.76
N ALA A 460 -15.05 2.53 -8.80
CA ALA A 460 -15.78 2.84 -10.03
C ALA A 460 -15.45 4.24 -10.56
N PHE A 461 -15.21 5.20 -9.64
CA PHE A 461 -14.89 6.58 -9.97
C PHE A 461 -13.45 6.77 -10.49
N GLU A 462 -12.52 5.83 -10.27
CA GLU A 462 -11.17 5.93 -10.84
C GLU A 462 -11.19 6.03 -12.38
N ALA A 463 -12.18 5.42 -13.05
CA ALA A 463 -12.35 5.55 -14.49
C ALA A 463 -12.55 7.01 -14.96
N TYR A 464 -13.27 7.83 -14.17
CA TYR A 464 -13.47 9.24 -14.47
C TYR A 464 -12.12 9.99 -14.52
N TYR A 465 -11.28 9.80 -13.50
CA TYR A 465 -10.00 10.51 -13.41
C TYR A 465 -9.04 10.13 -14.54
N HIS A 466 -9.08 8.88 -15.00
CA HIS A 466 -8.28 8.45 -16.14
C HIS A 466 -8.73 9.09 -17.45
N TYR A 467 -10.04 9.21 -17.71
CA TYR A 467 -10.54 9.94 -18.88
C TYR A 467 -10.26 11.46 -18.79
N GLU A 468 -10.39 12.04 -17.61
CA GLU A 468 -10.03 13.45 -17.36
C GLU A 468 -8.55 13.73 -17.67
N CYS A 469 -7.64 12.82 -17.26
CA CYS A 469 -6.20 12.94 -17.49
C CYS A 469 -5.78 12.99 -18.97
N ILE A 470 -6.66 12.52 -19.86
CA ILE A 470 -6.43 12.53 -21.32
C ILE A 470 -7.39 13.47 -22.06
N HIS A 471 -8.12 14.31 -21.32
CA HIS A 471 -9.11 15.26 -21.85
C HIS A 471 -10.23 14.60 -22.68
N ASP A 472 -10.52 13.33 -22.43
CA ASP A 472 -11.67 12.61 -23.02
C ASP A 472 -12.91 12.86 -22.16
N PHE A 473 -13.37 14.11 -22.19
CA PHE A 473 -14.45 14.57 -21.31
C PHE A 473 -15.80 13.92 -21.62
N GLU A 474 -16.02 13.46 -22.86
CA GLU A 474 -17.23 12.74 -23.24
C GLU A 474 -17.28 11.38 -22.51
N ASN A 475 -16.19 10.60 -22.54
CA ASN A 475 -16.14 9.34 -21.79
C ASN A 475 -16.13 9.56 -20.27
N ALA A 476 -15.46 10.61 -19.77
CA ALA A 476 -15.55 11.00 -18.36
C ALA A 476 -17.01 11.29 -17.95
N GLY A 477 -17.75 12.05 -18.77
CA GLY A 477 -19.17 12.31 -18.58
C GLY A 477 -20.02 11.05 -18.61
N TYR A 478 -19.75 10.12 -19.54
CA TYR A 478 -20.42 8.83 -19.59
C TYR A 478 -20.23 8.01 -18.31
N VAL A 479 -19.02 7.99 -17.75
CA VAL A 479 -18.74 7.28 -16.48
C VAL A 479 -19.60 7.84 -15.33
N LEU A 480 -19.79 9.16 -15.26
CA LEU A 480 -20.60 9.80 -14.22
C LEU A 480 -22.08 9.43 -14.30
N ILE A 481 -22.63 9.38 -15.52
CA ILE A 481 -24.05 9.08 -15.76
C ILE A 481 -24.34 7.58 -15.86
N GLU A 482 -23.30 6.75 -15.93
CA GLU A 482 -23.43 5.31 -16.02
C GLU A 482 -24.09 4.74 -14.77
N ARG A 483 -25.11 3.91 -15.01
CA ARG A 483 -25.95 3.36 -13.96
C ARG A 483 -25.39 2.03 -13.48
N ARG A 484 -25.38 1.84 -12.16
CA ARG A 484 -24.89 0.63 -11.50
C ARG A 484 -25.93 0.18 -10.49
N ASN A 485 -26.08 -1.13 -10.36
CA ASN A 485 -26.94 -1.68 -9.32
C ASN A 485 -26.35 -1.32 -7.95
N ASN A 486 -27.19 -0.88 -7.03
CA ASN A 486 -26.77 -0.69 -5.64
C ASN A 486 -27.87 -1.16 -4.67
N SER A 487 -27.56 -1.15 -3.38
CA SER A 487 -28.47 -1.62 -2.32
C SER A 487 -29.67 -0.71 -2.06
N PHE A 488 -29.67 0.52 -2.59
CA PHE A 488 -30.71 1.51 -2.38
C PHE A 488 -31.66 1.63 -3.57
N SER A 489 -31.13 1.66 -4.79
CA SER A 489 -31.87 1.75 -6.03
C SER A 489 -31.17 0.93 -7.13
N PRO A 490 -31.90 0.06 -7.86
CA PRO A 490 -31.33 -0.79 -8.90
C PRO A 490 -30.93 -0.05 -10.19
N ASP A 491 -30.98 1.29 -10.25
CA ASP A 491 -30.72 2.08 -11.47
C ASP A 491 -30.20 3.51 -11.16
N GLU A 492 -29.38 3.67 -10.12
CA GLU A 492 -28.75 4.94 -9.74
C GLU A 492 -27.47 5.21 -10.56
N THR A 493 -27.20 6.47 -10.87
CA THR A 493 -25.96 6.88 -11.58
C THR A 493 -24.77 6.88 -10.62
N LEU A 494 -23.57 6.68 -11.14
CA LEU A 494 -22.35 6.71 -10.33
C LEU A 494 -22.17 8.06 -9.61
N ALA A 495 -22.52 9.17 -10.25
CA ALA A 495 -22.44 10.49 -9.64
C ALA A 495 -23.30 10.61 -8.37
N ILE A 496 -24.52 10.07 -8.36
CA ILE A 496 -25.40 10.09 -7.17
C ILE A 496 -24.86 9.14 -6.10
N SER A 497 -24.35 7.96 -6.47
CA SER A 497 -23.68 7.07 -5.51
C SER A 497 -22.44 7.75 -4.89
N TYR A 498 -21.67 8.51 -5.67
CA TYR A 498 -20.50 9.26 -5.20
C TYR A 498 -20.89 10.42 -4.28
N HIS A 499 -21.94 11.18 -4.62
CA HIS A 499 -22.53 12.19 -3.74
C HIS A 499 -22.79 11.62 -2.34
N ARG A 500 -23.41 10.44 -2.28
CA ARG A 500 -23.78 9.78 -1.01
C ARG A 500 -22.58 9.22 -0.24
N ALA A 501 -21.60 8.68 -0.94
CA ALA A 501 -20.48 7.96 -0.32
C ALA A 501 -19.29 8.86 0.07
N VAL A 502 -19.08 9.96 -0.66
CA VAL A 502 -17.89 10.82 -0.51
C VAL A 502 -18.28 12.24 -0.12
N GLY A 503 -19.16 12.89 -0.89
CA GLY A 503 -19.68 14.20 -0.54
C GLY A 503 -20.18 15.05 -1.71
N CYS A 504 -21.02 16.03 -1.39
CA CYS A 504 -21.73 16.85 -2.37
C CYS A 504 -20.86 17.91 -3.09
N VAL A 505 -19.98 18.60 -2.37
CA VAL A 505 -19.22 19.73 -2.93
C VAL A 505 -18.33 19.28 -4.08
N GLN A 506 -17.62 18.16 -3.90
CA GLN A 506 -16.70 17.63 -4.90
C GLN A 506 -17.43 17.19 -6.17
N ILE A 507 -18.54 16.46 -6.05
CA ILE A 507 -19.28 15.99 -7.22
C ILE A 507 -19.93 17.14 -8.00
N MET A 508 -20.44 18.18 -7.32
CA MET A 508 -21.01 19.35 -7.99
C MET A 508 -19.94 20.09 -8.81
N SER A 509 -18.74 20.26 -8.25
CA SER A 509 -17.59 20.84 -8.98
C SER A 509 -17.21 20.01 -10.21
N ILE A 510 -17.20 18.67 -10.09
CA ILE A 510 -16.89 17.76 -11.21
C ILE A 510 -17.96 17.86 -12.31
N LEU A 511 -19.24 17.86 -11.94
CA LEU A 511 -20.34 18.00 -12.90
C LEU A 511 -20.27 19.33 -13.65
N ASP A 512 -20.00 20.43 -12.95
CA ASP A 512 -19.84 21.76 -13.57
C ASP A 512 -18.62 21.83 -14.49
N PHE A 513 -17.52 21.18 -14.11
CA PHE A 513 -16.33 21.09 -14.95
C PHE A 513 -16.61 20.30 -16.23
N ILE A 514 -17.22 19.12 -16.13
CA ILE A 514 -17.54 18.28 -17.30
C ILE A 514 -18.51 19.00 -18.23
N MET A 515 -19.59 19.60 -17.72
CA MET A 515 -20.57 20.34 -18.53
C MET A 515 -19.95 21.44 -19.41
N LYS A 516 -18.87 22.08 -18.95
CA LYS A 516 -18.17 23.13 -19.71
C LYS A 516 -17.32 22.59 -20.86
N ASN A 517 -16.97 21.29 -20.82
CA ASN A 517 -15.98 20.69 -21.70
C ASN A 517 -16.55 19.60 -22.64
N ILE A 518 -17.85 19.31 -22.57
CA ILE A 518 -18.54 18.33 -23.43
C ILE A 518 -19.49 18.99 -24.43
N LYS A 519 -19.80 18.27 -25.50
CA LYS A 519 -20.77 18.68 -26.53
C LYS A 519 -22.01 17.79 -26.54
N SER A 520 -21.93 16.57 -26.01
CA SER A 520 -23.06 15.64 -25.98
C SER A 520 -24.24 16.21 -25.17
N GLN A 521 -25.31 16.56 -25.87
CA GLN A 521 -26.55 17.05 -25.27
C GLN A 521 -27.18 16.01 -24.33
N TYR A 522 -27.02 14.71 -24.62
CA TYR A 522 -27.54 13.63 -23.76
C TYR A 522 -26.83 13.60 -22.41
N ILE A 523 -25.50 13.73 -22.40
CA ILE A 523 -24.74 13.79 -21.16
C ILE A 523 -25.07 15.08 -20.40
N ILE A 524 -25.17 16.23 -21.08
CA ILE A 524 -25.56 17.51 -20.45
C ILE A 524 -26.94 17.40 -19.79
N ALA A 525 -27.93 16.85 -20.50
CA ALA A 525 -29.27 16.63 -19.95
C ALA A 525 -29.23 15.69 -18.73
N SER A 526 -28.47 14.60 -18.82
CA SER A 526 -28.28 13.67 -17.71
C SER A 526 -27.60 14.31 -16.50
N ILE A 527 -26.61 15.19 -16.71
CA ILE A 527 -25.97 15.94 -15.63
C ILE A 527 -26.97 16.92 -14.99
N TYR A 528 -27.76 17.64 -15.78
CA TYR A 528 -28.82 18.48 -15.23
C TYR A 528 -29.79 17.67 -14.34
N SER A 529 -30.21 16.49 -14.80
CA SER A 529 -31.05 15.59 -13.99
C SER A 529 -30.37 15.20 -12.67
N ILE A 530 -29.07 14.87 -12.69
CA ILE A 530 -28.30 14.55 -11.47
C ILE A 530 -28.24 15.76 -10.54
N LYS A 531 -27.97 16.97 -11.06
CA LYS A 531 -27.95 18.20 -10.25
C LYS A 531 -29.34 18.49 -9.67
N GLY A 532 -30.41 18.24 -10.42
CA GLY A 532 -31.79 18.34 -9.95
C GLY A 532 -32.03 17.47 -8.72
N VAL A 533 -31.69 16.17 -8.81
CA VAL A 533 -31.80 15.22 -7.70
C VAL A 533 -30.97 15.64 -6.49
N ILE A 534 -29.70 16.05 -6.69
CA ILE A 534 -28.84 16.49 -5.59
C ILE A 534 -29.45 17.69 -4.86
N ASN A 535 -29.93 18.70 -5.60
CA ASN A 535 -30.54 19.89 -4.98
C ASN A 535 -31.87 19.57 -4.29
N MET A 536 -32.65 18.63 -4.84
CA MET A 536 -33.87 18.13 -4.17
C MET A 536 -33.52 17.49 -2.82
N LEU A 537 -32.48 16.66 -2.78
CA LEU A 537 -32.01 16.01 -1.54
C LEU A 537 -31.45 17.01 -0.51
N LEU A 538 -30.90 18.14 -0.96
CA LEU A 538 -30.43 19.22 -0.09
C LEU A 538 -31.57 20.13 0.41
N GLY A 539 -32.78 20.02 -0.16
CA GLY A 539 -33.92 20.88 0.15
C GLY A 539 -33.98 22.18 -0.68
N ASP A 540 -33.10 22.34 -1.67
CA ASP A 540 -33.05 23.48 -2.58
C ASP A 540 -34.03 23.30 -3.75
N ILE A 541 -35.32 23.14 -3.42
CA ILE A 541 -36.36 22.66 -4.33
C ILE A 541 -36.51 23.55 -5.59
N ASN A 542 -36.37 24.86 -5.47
CA ASN A 542 -36.45 25.76 -6.63
C ASN A 542 -35.29 25.58 -7.61
N ILE A 543 -34.09 25.30 -7.10
CA ILE A 543 -32.92 25.02 -7.92
C ILE A 543 -33.09 23.64 -8.59
N ALA A 544 -33.62 22.66 -7.85
CA ALA A 544 -33.95 21.34 -8.40
C ALA A 544 -34.91 21.43 -9.60
N ILE A 545 -36.04 22.13 -9.43
CA ILE A 545 -37.03 22.37 -10.50
C ILE A 545 -36.39 23.00 -11.74
N ASN A 546 -35.52 24.00 -11.57
CA ASN A 546 -34.84 24.65 -12.69
C ASN A 546 -33.95 23.67 -13.46
N TYR A 547 -33.20 22.82 -12.76
CA TYR A 547 -32.37 21.79 -13.39
C TYR A 547 -33.19 20.70 -14.08
N ASP A 548 -34.25 20.21 -13.44
CA ASP A 548 -35.13 19.18 -14.02
C ASP A 548 -35.81 19.70 -15.31
N ASN A 549 -36.26 20.96 -15.31
CA ASN A 549 -36.82 21.61 -16.51
C ASN A 549 -35.78 21.74 -17.63
N LYS A 550 -34.54 22.13 -17.31
CA LYS A 550 -33.45 22.19 -18.31
C LYS A 550 -33.13 20.81 -18.88
N SER A 551 -33.11 19.77 -18.03
CA SER A 551 -32.93 18.39 -18.46
C SER A 551 -34.07 17.95 -19.39
N LEU A 552 -35.33 18.20 -19.01
CA LEU A 552 -36.51 17.85 -19.82
C LEU A 552 -36.52 18.55 -21.18
N ALA A 553 -36.19 19.84 -21.23
CA ALA A 553 -36.13 20.59 -22.48
C ALA A 553 -35.12 19.96 -23.46
N LEU A 554 -33.92 19.63 -22.98
CA LEU A 554 -32.91 18.95 -23.80
C LEU A 554 -33.33 17.52 -24.17
N ALA A 555 -33.88 16.75 -23.23
CA ALA A 555 -34.30 15.37 -23.47
C ALA A 555 -35.45 15.28 -24.51
N ASN A 556 -36.40 16.21 -24.48
CA ASN A 556 -37.44 16.29 -25.50
C ASN A 556 -36.86 16.68 -26.87
N SER A 557 -35.94 17.65 -26.92
CA SER A 557 -35.25 17.99 -28.17
C SER A 557 -34.46 16.81 -28.75
N LEU A 558 -33.88 15.95 -27.89
CA LEU A 558 -33.21 14.72 -28.31
C LEU A 558 -34.19 13.69 -28.84
N LEU A 559 -35.37 13.54 -28.22
CA LEU A 559 -36.42 12.65 -28.68
C LEU A 559 -36.91 13.05 -30.07
N ASP A 560 -37.22 14.34 -30.28
CA ASP A 560 -37.60 14.87 -31.58
C ASP A 560 -36.51 14.66 -32.63
N GLY A 561 -35.24 14.85 -32.24
CA GLY A 561 -34.08 14.60 -33.11
C GLY A 561 -33.93 13.14 -33.50
N PHE A 562 -34.18 12.22 -32.57
CA PHE A 562 -34.14 10.77 -32.82
C PHE A 562 -35.26 10.34 -33.78
N GLU A 563 -36.50 10.80 -33.57
CA GLU A 563 -37.64 10.49 -34.45
C GLU A 563 -37.43 11.01 -35.88
N ASN A 564 -36.56 12.00 -36.05
CA ASN A 564 -36.13 12.54 -37.34
C ASN A 564 -34.82 11.95 -37.88
N ASN A 565 -34.29 10.87 -37.30
CA ASN A 565 -33.02 10.19 -37.65
C ASN A 565 -31.76 11.10 -37.61
N LYS A 566 -31.73 12.09 -36.71
CA LYS A 566 -30.64 13.07 -36.64
C LYS A 566 -29.60 12.79 -35.54
N ILE A 567 -29.81 11.79 -34.68
CA ILE A 567 -28.98 11.57 -33.48
C ILE A 567 -28.79 10.07 -33.22
N ASP A 568 -27.58 9.66 -32.82
CA ASP A 568 -27.17 8.27 -32.53
C ASP A 568 -27.30 7.89 -31.04
N THR A 569 -28.18 8.57 -30.29
CA THR A 569 -28.47 8.21 -28.88
C THR A 569 -29.58 7.17 -28.85
N LYS A 570 -29.45 6.14 -28.02
CA LYS A 570 -30.47 5.10 -27.89
C LYS A 570 -31.79 5.71 -27.42
N TYR A 571 -32.85 5.46 -28.18
CA TYR A 571 -34.23 5.85 -27.84
C TYR A 571 -34.57 5.54 -26.37
N ASP A 572 -34.20 4.33 -25.92
CA ASP A 572 -34.53 3.87 -24.59
C ASP A 572 -33.95 4.74 -23.46
N ASP A 573 -32.73 5.26 -23.66
CA ASP A 573 -32.03 6.09 -22.68
C ASP A 573 -32.68 7.47 -22.58
N ILE A 574 -33.14 8.03 -23.71
CA ILE A 574 -33.87 9.30 -23.78
C ILE A 574 -35.21 9.17 -23.05
N ILE A 575 -35.97 8.11 -23.32
CA ILE A 575 -37.27 7.86 -22.67
C ILE A 575 -37.11 7.72 -21.15
N LEU A 576 -36.10 6.98 -20.68
CA LEU A 576 -35.83 6.84 -19.25
C LEU A 576 -35.45 8.17 -18.60
N LEU A 577 -34.68 9.01 -19.30
CA LEU A 577 -34.30 10.32 -18.80
C LEU A 577 -35.53 11.24 -18.65
N ILE A 578 -36.40 11.29 -19.66
CA ILE A 578 -37.66 12.08 -19.61
C ILE A 578 -38.53 11.60 -18.44
N LEU A 579 -38.74 10.29 -18.34
CA LEU A 579 -39.58 9.68 -17.32
C LEU A 579 -39.10 10.02 -15.90
N LYS A 580 -37.80 9.89 -15.64
CA LYS A 580 -37.20 10.22 -14.34
C LYS A 580 -37.38 11.69 -13.99
N ASN A 581 -37.06 12.60 -14.91
CA ASN A 581 -37.19 14.02 -14.63
C ASN A 581 -38.65 14.45 -14.40
N LYS A 582 -39.64 13.86 -15.08
CA LYS A 582 -41.06 14.12 -14.78
C LYS A 582 -41.45 13.66 -13.36
N ILE A 583 -40.94 12.51 -12.93
CA ILE A 583 -41.15 12.01 -11.56
C ILE A 583 -40.48 12.94 -10.53
N TYR A 584 -39.22 13.34 -10.74
CA TYR A 584 -38.51 14.26 -9.84
C TYR A 584 -39.17 15.65 -9.78
N LEU A 585 -39.59 16.17 -10.93
CA LEU A 585 -40.32 17.43 -11.00
C LEU A 585 -41.64 17.36 -10.21
N SER A 586 -42.40 16.27 -10.36
CA SER A 586 -43.60 16.07 -9.54
C SER A 586 -43.29 16.00 -8.05
N MET A 587 -42.20 15.32 -7.64
CA MET A 587 -41.77 15.28 -6.23
C MET A 587 -41.48 16.69 -5.71
N CYS A 588 -40.76 17.51 -6.46
CA CYS A 588 -40.44 18.88 -6.09
C CYS A 588 -41.69 19.74 -5.87
N TYR A 589 -42.71 19.61 -6.73
CA TYR A 589 -43.99 20.32 -6.55
C TYR A 589 -44.75 19.82 -5.31
N VAL A 590 -44.74 18.51 -5.05
CA VAL A 590 -45.33 17.95 -3.83
C VAL A 590 -44.62 18.46 -2.58
N ASP A 591 -43.28 18.53 -2.59
CA ASP A 591 -42.48 19.06 -1.48
C ASP A 591 -42.73 20.56 -1.23
N ARG A 592 -43.10 21.31 -2.28
CA ARG A 592 -43.59 22.70 -2.18
C ARG A 592 -45.04 22.83 -1.69
N TRP A 593 -45.76 21.73 -1.51
CA TRP A 593 -47.21 21.68 -1.26
C TRP A 593 -48.07 22.16 -2.44
N GLU A 594 -47.54 22.10 -3.67
CA GLU A 594 -48.27 22.38 -4.91
C GLU A 594 -48.82 21.09 -5.50
N LEU A 595 -49.71 20.44 -4.74
CA LEU A 595 -50.19 19.08 -4.98
C LEU A 595 -50.87 18.91 -6.35
N GLU A 596 -51.64 19.91 -6.80
CA GLU A 596 -52.32 19.90 -8.10
C GLU A 596 -51.33 19.93 -9.27
N ALA A 597 -50.23 20.67 -9.14
CA ALA A 597 -49.18 20.74 -10.15
C ALA A 597 -48.45 19.39 -10.27
N GLY A 598 -48.09 18.78 -9.13
CA GLY A 598 -47.51 17.43 -9.10
C GLY A 598 -48.45 16.38 -9.69
N LEU A 599 -49.74 16.42 -9.33
CA LEU A 599 -50.77 15.52 -9.86
C LEU A 599 -50.86 15.58 -11.38
N ASN A 600 -50.95 16.79 -11.93
CA ASN A 600 -51.08 17.00 -13.37
C ASN A 600 -49.89 16.41 -14.13
N ILE A 601 -48.66 16.61 -13.62
CA ILE A 601 -47.44 16.04 -14.22
C ILE A 601 -47.51 14.51 -14.26
N LEU A 602 -47.93 13.86 -13.17
CA LEU A 602 -47.98 12.40 -13.11
C LEU A 602 -49.08 11.80 -13.99
N GLU A 603 -50.27 12.40 -14.05
CA GLU A 603 -51.35 11.93 -14.94
C GLU A 603 -50.97 12.09 -16.42
N LEU A 604 -50.36 13.22 -16.80
CA LEU A 604 -49.83 13.41 -18.15
C LEU A 604 -48.71 12.41 -18.48
N THR A 605 -47.84 12.11 -17.50
CA THR A 605 -46.77 11.11 -17.66
C THR A 605 -47.35 9.72 -17.86
N LYS A 606 -48.37 9.34 -17.09
CA LYS A 606 -49.07 8.05 -17.20
C LYS A 606 -49.73 7.89 -18.58
N SER A 607 -50.41 8.93 -19.06
CA SER A 607 -51.00 8.95 -20.40
C SER A 607 -49.93 8.81 -21.50
N TRP A 608 -48.84 9.59 -21.41
CA TRP A 608 -47.72 9.53 -22.35
C TRP A 608 -47.08 8.14 -22.39
N LEU A 609 -46.88 7.48 -21.24
CA LEU A 609 -46.33 6.12 -21.19
C LEU A 609 -47.17 5.12 -21.99
N ALA A 610 -48.50 5.23 -21.94
CA ALA A 610 -49.39 4.35 -22.71
C ALA A 610 -49.18 4.48 -24.23
N THR A 611 -48.82 5.67 -24.71
CA THR A 611 -48.57 5.94 -26.14
C THR A 611 -47.25 5.36 -26.66
N ILE A 612 -46.28 5.12 -25.78
CA ILE A 612 -44.92 4.67 -26.17
C ILE A 612 -44.65 3.19 -25.87
N MET A 613 -45.48 2.49 -25.09
CA MET A 613 -45.22 1.08 -24.71
C MET A 613 -45.09 0.13 -25.90
N GLY A 614 -45.66 0.47 -27.07
CA GLY A 614 -45.51 -0.31 -28.30
C GLY A 614 -44.22 -0.04 -29.09
N LYS A 615 -43.43 0.98 -28.71
CA LYS A 615 -42.23 1.44 -29.44
C LYS A 615 -40.91 1.13 -28.72
N VAL A 616 -40.97 0.68 -27.47
CA VAL A 616 -39.80 0.47 -26.60
C VAL A 616 -39.30 -0.98 -26.64
N SER A 617 -38.00 -1.17 -26.37
CA SER A 617 -37.43 -2.53 -26.31
C SER A 617 -38.03 -3.36 -25.14
N PRO A 618 -37.98 -4.71 -25.21
CA PRO A 618 -38.46 -5.57 -24.13
C PRO A 618 -37.76 -5.30 -22.78
N SER A 619 -36.47 -4.96 -22.80
CA SER A 619 -35.70 -4.65 -21.59
C SER A 619 -36.12 -3.32 -20.98
N LEU A 620 -36.42 -2.31 -21.80
CA LEU A 620 -36.98 -1.04 -21.34
C LEU A 620 -38.41 -1.21 -20.82
N ASN A 621 -39.24 -2.04 -21.45
CA ASN A 621 -40.61 -2.30 -21.00
C ASN A 621 -40.64 -2.78 -19.53
N LEU A 622 -39.72 -3.67 -19.15
CA LEU A 622 -39.59 -4.11 -17.75
C LEU A 622 -39.22 -2.94 -16.81
N LYS A 623 -38.33 -2.03 -17.23
CA LYS A 623 -37.98 -0.84 -16.45
C LYS A 623 -39.16 0.13 -16.34
N ILE A 624 -39.88 0.38 -17.43
CA ILE A 624 -41.08 1.25 -17.46
C ILE A 624 -42.15 0.72 -16.51
N LYS A 625 -42.40 -0.59 -16.48
CA LYS A 625 -43.34 -1.21 -15.53
C LYS A 625 -43.00 -0.89 -14.08
N ARG A 626 -41.71 -0.85 -13.72
CA ARG A 626 -41.29 -0.42 -12.38
C ARG A 626 -41.64 1.05 -12.12
N TYR A 627 -41.34 1.94 -13.07
CA TYR A 627 -41.70 3.35 -12.95
C TYR A 627 -43.21 3.61 -12.92
N GLN A 628 -44.03 2.78 -13.58
CA GLN A 628 -45.48 2.84 -13.45
C GLN A 628 -45.96 2.55 -12.03
N ILE A 629 -45.30 1.64 -11.32
CA ILE A 629 -45.55 1.39 -9.88
C ILE A 629 -45.20 2.66 -9.07
N HIS A 630 -44.04 3.26 -9.32
CA HIS A 630 -43.63 4.51 -8.67
C HIS A 630 -44.65 5.64 -8.89
N ILE A 631 -45.07 5.86 -10.14
CA ILE A 631 -46.08 6.87 -10.50
C ILE A 631 -47.41 6.58 -9.79
N SER A 632 -47.86 5.33 -9.80
CA SER A 632 -49.13 4.93 -9.17
C SER A 632 -49.12 5.18 -7.66
N MET A 633 -47.99 4.90 -6.99
CA MET A 633 -47.83 5.18 -5.56
C MET A 633 -47.82 6.67 -5.26
N GLN A 634 -47.11 7.47 -6.04
CA GLN A 634 -47.11 8.93 -5.88
C GLN A 634 -48.49 9.52 -6.11
N LEU A 635 -49.21 9.08 -7.14
CA LEU A 635 -50.60 9.47 -7.38
C LEU A 635 -51.48 9.14 -6.18
N ALA A 636 -51.39 7.92 -5.65
CA ALA A 636 -52.15 7.50 -4.47
C ALA A 636 -51.86 8.40 -3.24
N VAL A 637 -50.60 8.77 -3.04
CA VAL A 637 -50.20 9.70 -1.98
C VAL A 637 -50.81 11.08 -2.18
N ILE A 638 -50.70 11.66 -3.37
CA ILE A 638 -51.27 12.99 -3.67
C ILE A 638 -52.80 12.99 -3.51
N TYR A 639 -53.49 11.97 -4.03
CA TYR A 639 -54.94 11.82 -3.86
C TYR A 639 -55.34 11.69 -2.38
N SER A 640 -54.53 11.01 -1.56
CA SER A 640 -54.81 10.92 -0.12
C SER A 640 -54.76 12.30 0.56
N TYR A 641 -53.80 13.16 0.19
CA TYR A 641 -53.71 14.52 0.71
C TYR A 641 -54.84 15.43 0.24
N LEU A 642 -55.19 15.39 -1.05
CA LEU A 642 -56.31 16.17 -1.60
C LEU A 642 -57.65 15.75 -0.99
N ASN A 643 -57.82 14.47 -0.65
CA ASN A 643 -59.01 13.99 0.07
C ASN A 643 -59.03 14.40 1.55
N LEU A 644 -57.86 14.51 2.21
CA LEU A 644 -57.73 15.03 3.58
C LEU A 644 -57.99 16.54 3.67
N GLU A 645 -57.59 17.32 2.66
CA GLU A 645 -57.94 18.76 2.56
C GLU A 645 -59.44 18.98 2.42
N LYS A 646 -60.16 18.06 1.77
CA LYS A 646 -61.63 18.11 1.64
C LYS A 646 -62.38 17.71 2.92
N THR A 647 -61.72 17.05 3.88
CA THR A 647 -62.40 16.39 5.01
C THR A 647 -61.94 16.86 6.40
N SER A 648 -60.89 17.69 6.54
CA SER A 648 -60.36 18.05 7.87
C SER A 648 -59.90 19.52 8.02
N VAL A 649 -60.23 20.13 9.17
CA VAL A 649 -59.74 21.45 9.64
C VAL A 649 -58.42 21.28 10.41
N VAL A 650 -57.54 20.41 9.94
CA VAL A 650 -56.24 20.17 10.59
C VAL A 650 -55.24 21.22 10.12
N ASN A 651 -54.59 21.87 11.08
CA ASN A 651 -53.71 23.01 10.90
C ASN A 651 -52.60 22.70 9.87
N LYS A 652 -52.57 23.46 8.76
CA LYS A 652 -51.62 23.35 7.61
C LYS A 652 -50.14 23.27 8.02
N PHE A 653 -49.82 23.62 9.27
CA PHE A 653 -48.48 23.60 9.83
C PHE A 653 -47.99 22.19 10.23
N PHE A 654 -48.88 21.28 10.64
CA PHE A 654 -48.50 19.94 11.12
C PHE A 654 -48.25 18.93 9.99
N THR A 655 -48.94 19.09 8.86
CA THR A 655 -48.74 18.30 7.62
C THR A 655 -47.45 18.66 6.87
N LYS A 656 -46.85 19.81 7.17
CA LYS A 656 -45.68 20.34 6.45
C LYS A 656 -44.34 19.67 6.82
N ARG A 657 -44.29 18.82 7.86
CA ARG A 657 -43.01 18.35 8.45
C ARG A 657 -42.83 16.85 8.59
N LEU A 658 -43.69 16.03 8.01
CA LEU A 658 -43.35 14.62 7.77
C LEU A 658 -42.90 14.48 6.33
N SER A 659 -41.60 14.30 6.14
CA SER A 659 -40.91 14.03 4.88
C SER A 659 -41.38 12.72 4.24
N TYR A 660 -42.61 12.70 3.73
CA TYR A 660 -43.26 11.53 3.16
C TYR A 660 -42.90 11.30 1.68
N GLY A 661 -42.38 12.30 0.96
CA GLY A 661 -41.84 12.09 -0.40
C GLY A 661 -40.74 11.02 -0.41
N PHE A 662 -39.81 11.10 0.56
CA PHE A 662 -38.77 10.10 0.77
C PHE A 662 -39.32 8.74 1.23
N LEU A 663 -40.33 8.72 2.10
CA LEU A 663 -40.93 7.49 2.64
C LEU A 663 -41.75 6.74 1.57
N ALA A 664 -42.48 7.47 0.73
CA ALA A 664 -43.18 6.93 -0.43
C ALA A 664 -42.21 6.41 -1.49
N GLN A 665 -41.07 7.09 -1.71
CA GLN A 665 -39.99 6.62 -2.57
C GLN A 665 -39.38 5.31 -2.04
N VAL A 666 -39.02 5.25 -0.76
CA VAL A 666 -38.44 4.05 -0.12
C VAL A 666 -39.42 2.87 -0.16
N LEU A 667 -40.72 3.11 0.05
CA LEU A 667 -41.76 2.09 -0.07
C LEU A 667 -41.92 1.60 -1.53
N ALA A 668 -41.90 2.51 -2.50
CA ALA A 668 -41.99 2.18 -3.91
C ALA A 668 -40.75 1.43 -4.44
N GLU A 669 -39.55 1.79 -3.98
CA GLU A 669 -38.30 1.09 -4.29
C GLU A 669 -38.31 -0.34 -3.72
N ARG A 670 -38.77 -0.52 -2.47
CA ARG A 670 -38.92 -1.85 -1.85
C ARG A 670 -39.96 -2.72 -2.53
N LEU A 671 -41.13 -2.17 -2.88
CA LEU A 671 -42.17 -2.92 -3.59
C LEU A 671 -41.76 -3.28 -5.02
N SER A 672 -41.07 -2.38 -5.73
CA SER A 672 -40.49 -2.68 -7.05
C SER A 672 -39.41 -3.76 -6.99
N TYR A 673 -38.60 -3.77 -5.92
CA TYR A 673 -37.63 -4.83 -5.66
C TYR A 673 -38.29 -6.18 -5.41
N VAL A 674 -39.35 -6.22 -4.59
CA VAL A 674 -40.13 -7.44 -4.32
C VAL A 674 -40.74 -7.98 -5.62
N VAL A 675 -41.43 -7.14 -6.39
CA VAL A 675 -42.06 -7.54 -7.67
C VAL A 675 -41.04 -8.08 -8.68
N ALA A 676 -39.81 -7.55 -8.69
CA ALA A 676 -38.73 -8.02 -9.56
C ALA A 676 -38.10 -9.36 -9.16
N HIS A 677 -38.37 -9.86 -7.95
CA HIS A 677 -37.78 -11.08 -7.40
C HIS A 677 -38.84 -12.11 -6.95
N ILE A 678 -40.10 -11.93 -7.36
CA ILE A 678 -41.12 -12.99 -7.25
C ILE A 678 -40.73 -14.10 -8.24
N PRO A 679 -40.45 -15.34 -7.79
CA PRO A 679 -40.24 -16.45 -8.70
C PRO A 679 -41.52 -16.70 -9.50
N HIS A 680 -41.43 -16.66 -10.82
CA HIS A 680 -42.54 -17.06 -11.67
C HIS A 680 -42.89 -18.53 -11.38
N PRO A 681 -44.18 -18.88 -11.21
CA PRO A 681 -44.56 -20.28 -11.11
C PRO A 681 -44.18 -20.99 -12.43
N PRO A 682 -43.77 -22.28 -12.37
CA PRO A 682 -43.43 -23.01 -13.57
C PRO A 682 -44.68 -23.06 -14.47
N VAL A 683 -44.49 -22.68 -15.74
CA VAL A 683 -45.49 -22.88 -16.78
C VAL A 683 -45.72 -24.38 -16.91
N SER A 684 -46.79 -24.89 -16.33
CA SER A 684 -47.30 -26.22 -16.64
C SER A 684 -47.94 -26.15 -18.02
N GLN A 685 -47.28 -26.74 -19.01
CA GLN A 685 -47.92 -27.17 -20.24
C GLN A 685 -48.99 -28.20 -19.90
N SER A 686 -50.25 -27.78 -19.77
CA SER A 686 -51.39 -28.63 -20.14
C SER A 686 -52.67 -27.79 -20.23
N VAL A 687 -53.48 -28.19 -21.21
CA VAL A 687 -54.85 -27.76 -21.50
C VAL A 687 -54.98 -26.56 -22.44
N ILE A 688 -54.64 -26.82 -23.70
CA ILE A 688 -55.51 -26.44 -24.82
C ILE A 688 -56.75 -27.35 -24.72
N SER A 689 -57.86 -26.80 -24.23
CA SER A 689 -59.22 -27.17 -24.63
C SER A 689 -60.20 -26.20 -23.97
N ASP A 690 -60.98 -25.55 -24.83
CA ASP A 690 -62.28 -24.91 -24.57
C ASP A 690 -62.31 -23.37 -24.41
N PHE A 691 -62.68 -22.77 -25.55
CA PHE A 691 -63.15 -21.40 -25.87
C PHE A 691 -62.13 -20.27 -26.11
#